data_AF-A0A1L4CXF4-F1
#
_entry.id   AF-A0A1L4CXF4-F1
#
_cell.length_a   1.000
_cell.length_b   1.000
_cell.length_c   1.000
_cell.angle_alpha   90.00
_cell.angle_beta   90.00
_cell.angle_gamma   90.00
#
_symmetry.space_group_name_H-M   'P 1'
#
loop_
_entity.id
_entity.type
_entity.pdbx_description
1 polymer ?
#
loop_
_entity_poly.entity_id
_entity_poly.type
_entity_poly.pdbx_seq_one_letter_code
_entity_poly.pdbx_strand_id
1 'polypeptide(L)'
;MKHLAIIKKIIFTSIGITFVSCQTQSINNKKEKTKNYVILYVWDGLRPDILTDKKAENKIPNLLELASNGVEFKDNHSAYPTFTMNNAQVFATGDYAGKSGFYGNTLYQPWRTKKEYGIATNAKGENITKEFYEPIFTEDYKILKALDQPKSNHVHAHEPLVQVTTLLQEAQKKGLKTVVVGKSGPAFFQDFRSGGYILDENHVWPLSFAQELQAENISLPKLTPQAYSKGQLTLSPQNGDPTASENIFYLEDSNEVSDPSKAKTSPFNKKNEYMANIFINYILPKKLPDLSVMWLRNPDSTEHLYGPGTLPYYDAIASNDKILGSLIEKLKEMGIYDKTNIIIVSDHSHSNILATKRNDSEGYPQLMYPMHFIKDDESGKSTIGHKIAADKKTHTDSKTKLLITKGFPVSGTIRTADLITKAELKIENGNSIVAYDGGDCFFNKYMGAIRNGDGSINTQSSGYNAPDGKCKNSKKENIAYTSPSYRVPKDLSNKDGIEKVIIAPNGGTDYIYIPSHNPQVMKVLVNFFQRRQEYSALFLDESRYHLGTHFPRGVLPLSYVKLENKSGRNPDIVVSMTSNANVIVNGLPGVEFDSTSDYALRGDHGSFGRIDVHNTLLAMGPNFNNAMKNYVPTGNVDVAPTIAKILGFTIPNTDGRILYESLKGSGYTQESYKINPLIVTSSASCDLEIYEPTTHPISFISENKNKFIDSEIRSFYTQLNNKLITAKDGTRFVYFDSAEAKRQKGCPKVGLTLFSFNNLN
;
A
#
# COMPACT_ATOMS: atom_id res chain seq x y z
N MET A 1 22.52 78.13 -28.02
CA MET A 1 22.39 78.48 -29.46
C MET A 1 20.90 78.53 -29.77
N LYS A 2 20.34 79.66 -30.26
CA LYS A 2 20.02 79.93 -31.69
C LYS A 2 19.17 78.81 -32.33
N HIS A 3 18.00 79.04 -32.93
CA HIS A 3 17.17 80.25 -33.17
C HIS A 3 15.69 79.78 -33.29
N LEU A 4 14.67 80.43 -32.70
CA LEU A 4 13.96 81.66 -33.13
C LEU A 4 12.98 81.47 -34.32
N ALA A 5 11.68 81.34 -34.04
CA ALA A 5 10.56 81.88 -34.85
C ALA A 5 9.18 81.72 -34.13
N ILE A 6 8.09 82.42 -34.47
CA ILE A 6 7.80 83.89 -34.41
C ILE A 6 6.34 84.13 -34.90
N ILE A 7 5.54 84.96 -34.20
CA ILE A 7 4.30 85.66 -34.68
C ILE A 7 3.07 84.75 -35.01
N LYS A 8 1.77 85.10 -34.90
CA LYS A 8 0.83 86.07 -34.22
C LYS A 8 -0.60 85.42 -34.37
N LYS A 9 -1.79 85.92 -33.97
CA LYS A 9 -2.36 87.14 -33.35
C LYS A 9 -3.75 86.77 -32.74
N ILE A 10 -4.39 87.71 -32.01
CA ILE A 10 -5.87 87.87 -31.82
C ILE A 10 -6.57 86.80 -30.91
N ILE A 11 -7.27 87.11 -29.79
CA ILE A 11 -8.40 88.06 -29.48
C ILE A 11 -9.76 87.46 -29.93
N PHE A 12 -10.81 87.25 -29.11
CA PHE A 12 -11.05 87.53 -27.68
C PHE A 12 -12.23 86.67 -27.12
N THR A 13 -12.55 86.82 -25.83
CA THR A 13 -13.83 86.51 -25.13
C THR A 13 -14.28 85.05 -24.90
N SER A 14 -14.33 84.69 -23.61
CA SER A 14 -15.40 83.95 -22.89
C SER A 14 -16.05 82.69 -23.49
N ILE A 15 -15.95 81.57 -22.76
CA ILE A 15 -16.98 81.07 -21.84
C ILE A 15 -16.30 80.10 -20.84
N GLY A 16 -16.71 80.10 -19.57
CA GLY A 16 -16.21 79.17 -18.58
C GLY A 16 -16.89 77.80 -18.69
N ILE A 17 -16.19 76.81 -19.27
CA ILE A 17 -16.62 75.41 -19.24
C ILE A 17 -15.73 74.65 -18.26
N THR A 18 -16.30 74.27 -17.12
CA THR A 18 -15.65 73.36 -16.18
C THR A 18 -15.59 71.97 -16.83
N PHE A 19 -14.44 71.61 -17.40
CA PHE A 19 -14.21 70.26 -17.91
C PHE A 19 -14.22 69.27 -16.75
N VAL A 20 -15.38 68.67 -16.50
CA VAL A 20 -15.48 67.40 -15.77
C VAL A 20 -14.73 66.37 -16.60
N SER A 21 -13.46 66.12 -16.25
CA SER A 21 -12.68 65.06 -16.87
C SER A 21 -13.38 63.74 -16.57
N CYS A 22 -14.09 63.19 -17.55
CA CYS A 22 -14.63 61.83 -17.47
C CYS A 22 -13.45 60.85 -17.50
N GLN A 23 -12.81 60.68 -16.35
CA GLN A 23 -11.92 59.57 -16.10
C GLN A 23 -12.80 58.32 -16.13
N THR A 24 -12.84 57.68 -17.29
CA THR A 24 -13.25 56.28 -17.40
C THR A 24 -12.26 55.48 -16.56
N GLN A 25 -12.57 55.30 -15.27
CA GLN A 25 -11.87 54.35 -14.43
C GLN A 25 -12.04 52.99 -15.11
N SER A 26 -11.00 52.51 -15.76
CA SER A 26 -10.92 51.12 -16.18
C SER A 26 -11.02 50.32 -14.89
N ILE A 27 -12.18 49.72 -14.63
CA ILE A 27 -12.39 48.85 -13.47
C ILE A 27 -11.45 47.67 -13.69
N ASN A 28 -10.29 47.78 -13.06
CA ASN A 28 -9.27 46.75 -13.04
C ASN A 28 -9.78 45.63 -12.14
N ASN A 29 -10.73 44.87 -12.69
CA ASN A 29 -11.16 43.57 -12.21
C ASN A 29 -9.98 42.60 -12.34
N LYS A 30 -8.96 42.81 -11.49
CA LYS A 30 -8.20 41.70 -10.92
C LYS A 30 -9.26 40.75 -10.36
N LYS A 31 -9.58 39.69 -11.12
CA LYS A 31 -10.35 38.57 -10.59
C LYS A 31 -9.62 38.12 -9.35
N GLU A 32 -10.18 38.43 -8.19
CA GLU A 32 -9.62 38.04 -6.91
C GLU A 32 -9.50 36.51 -6.94
N LYS A 33 -8.28 35.99 -6.77
CA LYS A 33 -8.02 34.57 -7.03
C LYS A 33 -8.82 33.77 -6.02
N THR A 34 -9.90 33.15 -6.47
CA THR A 34 -10.84 32.42 -5.62
C THR A 34 -10.07 31.43 -4.76
N LYS A 35 -10.22 31.55 -3.44
CA LYS A 35 -9.54 30.69 -2.50
C LYS A 35 -10.07 29.27 -2.66
N ASN A 36 -9.18 28.36 -3.08
CA ASN A 36 -9.47 26.94 -3.18
C ASN A 36 -9.13 26.27 -1.84
N TYR A 37 -10.02 25.39 -1.38
CA TYR A 37 -9.74 24.39 -0.35
C TYR A 37 -9.51 23.04 -1.03
N VAL A 38 -8.73 22.16 -0.40
CA VAL A 38 -8.55 20.77 -0.85
C VAL A 38 -8.69 19.80 0.31
N ILE A 39 -9.47 18.73 0.11
CA ILE A 39 -9.54 17.58 0.99
C ILE A 39 -9.14 16.34 0.18
N LEU A 40 -8.01 15.75 0.54
CA LEU A 40 -7.60 14.42 0.09
C LEU A 40 -8.20 13.39 1.05
N TYR A 41 -9.24 12.71 0.60
CA TYR A 41 -9.94 11.66 1.33
C TYR A 41 -9.34 10.31 0.91
N VAL A 42 -8.41 9.79 1.70
CA VAL A 42 -7.83 8.46 1.46
C VAL A 42 -8.75 7.42 2.10
N TRP A 43 -9.30 6.55 1.28
CA TRP A 43 -10.24 5.50 1.66
C TRP A 43 -9.50 4.16 1.53
N ASP A 44 -8.95 3.68 2.64
CA ASP A 44 -7.93 2.62 2.70
C ASP A 44 -8.47 1.27 2.20
N GLY A 45 -7.84 0.70 1.16
CA GLY A 45 -8.28 -0.54 0.49
C GLY A 45 -9.51 -0.44 -0.43
N LEU A 46 -10.12 0.74 -0.65
CA LEU A 46 -11.32 0.93 -1.49
C LEU A 46 -11.14 0.49 -2.96
N ARG A 47 -11.59 -0.75 -3.22
CA ARG A 47 -11.66 -1.39 -4.55
C ARG A 47 -12.51 -0.61 -5.57
N PRO A 48 -12.09 -0.48 -6.84
CA PRO A 48 -12.79 0.31 -7.85
C PRO A 48 -14.03 -0.36 -8.44
N ASP A 49 -14.18 -1.68 -8.27
CA ASP A 49 -15.35 -2.42 -8.75
C ASP A 49 -16.61 -2.18 -7.88
N ILE A 50 -16.45 -1.61 -6.68
CA ILE A 50 -17.56 -1.21 -5.79
C ILE A 50 -18.56 -0.27 -6.49
N LEU A 51 -18.07 0.60 -7.39
CA LEU A 51 -18.88 1.54 -8.20
C LEU A 51 -19.81 0.82 -9.20
N THR A 52 -19.67 -0.50 -9.33
CA THR A 52 -20.50 -1.37 -10.20
C THR A 52 -21.11 -2.57 -9.46
N ASP A 53 -20.85 -2.74 -8.16
CA ASP A 53 -21.42 -3.84 -7.37
C ASP A 53 -22.85 -3.53 -6.91
N LYS A 54 -23.81 -4.32 -7.42
CA LYS A 54 -25.24 -4.26 -7.06
C LYS A 54 -25.51 -4.52 -5.58
N LYS A 55 -24.60 -5.17 -4.85
CA LYS A 55 -24.69 -5.31 -3.39
C LYS A 55 -24.32 -4.01 -2.65
N ALA A 56 -23.50 -3.15 -3.27
CA ALA A 56 -23.03 -1.89 -2.73
C ALA A 56 -23.89 -0.69 -3.17
N GLU A 57 -24.58 -0.76 -4.31
CA GLU A 57 -25.44 0.28 -4.89
C GLU A 57 -26.25 1.09 -3.85
N ASN A 58 -27.00 0.42 -2.97
CA ASN A 58 -27.83 1.05 -1.92
C ASN A 58 -27.08 1.34 -0.60
N LYS A 59 -25.74 1.31 -0.61
CA LYS A 59 -24.83 1.53 0.54
C LYS A 59 -23.79 2.62 0.27
N ILE A 60 -23.54 2.95 -1.00
CA ILE A 60 -22.60 4.00 -1.41
C ILE A 60 -23.26 5.15 -2.21
N PRO A 61 -24.44 5.68 -1.81
CA PRO A 61 -25.12 6.71 -2.58
C PRO A 61 -24.28 7.99 -2.74
N ASN A 62 -23.51 8.40 -1.73
CA ASN A 62 -22.69 9.62 -1.82
C ASN A 62 -21.53 9.41 -2.81
N LEU A 63 -20.80 8.29 -2.70
CA LEU A 63 -19.70 7.95 -3.61
C LEU A 63 -20.18 7.81 -5.07
N LEU A 64 -21.36 7.23 -5.30
CA LEU A 64 -21.97 7.13 -6.63
C LEU A 64 -22.42 8.50 -7.18
N GLU A 65 -22.93 9.39 -6.33
CA GLU A 65 -23.21 10.78 -6.72
C GLU A 65 -21.92 11.50 -7.13
N LEU A 66 -20.84 11.37 -6.35
CA LEU A 66 -19.56 11.99 -6.68
C LEU A 66 -18.95 11.43 -7.97
N ALA A 67 -19.01 10.11 -8.19
CA ALA A 67 -18.54 9.47 -9.43
C ALA A 67 -19.37 9.88 -10.66
N SER A 68 -20.65 10.23 -10.46
CA SER A 68 -21.55 10.69 -11.53
C SER A 68 -21.38 12.18 -11.85
N ASN A 69 -21.12 13.02 -10.85
CA ASN A 69 -21.09 14.48 -10.98
C ASN A 69 -19.68 15.07 -11.13
N GLY A 70 -18.63 14.37 -10.65
CA GLY A 70 -17.22 14.79 -10.71
C GLY A 70 -16.45 14.20 -11.89
N VAL A 71 -15.20 13.83 -11.63
CA VAL A 71 -14.34 13.05 -12.52
C VAL A 71 -14.14 11.65 -11.94
N GLU A 72 -14.59 10.63 -12.66
CA GLU A 72 -14.30 9.23 -12.39
C GLU A 72 -13.07 8.80 -13.19
N PHE A 73 -11.98 8.42 -12.51
CA PHE A 73 -10.78 7.92 -13.18
C PHE A 73 -10.90 6.40 -13.35
N LYS A 74 -10.98 5.94 -14.60
CA LYS A 74 -11.31 4.54 -14.94
C LYS A 74 -10.12 3.58 -14.92
N ASP A 75 -8.92 4.10 -14.72
CA ASP A 75 -7.65 3.37 -14.89
C ASP A 75 -6.57 3.98 -13.96
N ASN A 76 -6.86 4.02 -12.65
CA ASN A 76 -5.91 4.51 -11.63
C ASN A 76 -5.12 3.37 -10.98
N HIS A 77 -3.81 3.60 -10.80
CA HIS A 77 -2.85 2.59 -10.37
C HIS A 77 -2.21 2.95 -9.02
N SER A 78 -2.26 2.00 -8.09
CA SER A 78 -1.42 1.95 -6.90
C SER A 78 0.06 1.96 -7.31
N ALA A 79 0.94 2.60 -6.54
CA ALA A 79 2.37 2.36 -6.68
C ALA A 79 2.72 0.96 -6.16
N TYR A 80 3.63 0.27 -6.85
CA TYR A 80 4.11 -1.05 -6.45
C TYR A 80 5.30 -0.94 -5.47
N PRO A 81 5.43 -1.84 -4.47
CA PRO A 81 4.39 -2.75 -4.01
C PRO A 81 3.22 -2.01 -3.38
N THR A 82 2.02 -2.58 -3.50
CA THR A 82 0.75 -1.90 -3.21
C THR A 82 0.43 -1.85 -1.72
N PHE A 83 1.43 -1.51 -0.90
CA PHE A 83 1.32 -1.40 0.56
C PHE A 83 0.82 -0.01 0.98
N THR A 84 0.11 0.05 2.10
CA THR A 84 -0.39 1.27 2.77
C THR A 84 0.70 2.33 2.90
N MET A 85 1.80 2.01 3.57
CA MET A 85 2.87 2.95 3.87
C MET A 85 3.71 3.31 2.64
N ASN A 86 3.72 2.48 1.58
CA ASN A 86 4.34 2.88 0.31
C ASN A 86 3.46 3.94 -0.37
N ASN A 87 2.17 3.67 -0.52
CA ASN A 87 1.26 4.63 -1.15
C ASN A 87 1.04 5.88 -0.28
N ALA A 88 1.22 5.79 1.04
CA ALA A 88 1.32 6.94 1.93
C ALA A 88 2.53 7.84 1.63
N GLN A 89 3.71 7.25 1.35
CA GLN A 89 4.86 8.06 0.94
C GLN A 89 4.66 8.67 -0.46
N VAL A 90 3.97 7.94 -1.36
CA VAL A 90 3.61 8.44 -2.70
C VAL A 90 2.65 9.64 -2.61
N PHE A 91 1.57 9.55 -1.83
CA PHE A 91 0.65 10.70 -1.63
C PHE A 91 1.33 11.87 -0.91
N ALA A 92 2.29 11.59 -0.03
CA ALA A 92 3.06 12.63 0.63
C ALA A 92 4.01 13.35 -0.35
N THR A 93 4.60 12.68 -1.34
CA THR A 93 5.73 13.21 -2.13
C THR A 93 5.41 13.49 -3.61
N GLY A 94 4.63 12.63 -4.27
CA GLY A 94 4.55 12.56 -5.73
C GLY A 94 5.68 11.75 -6.37
N ASP A 95 6.36 10.89 -5.61
CA ASP A 95 7.55 10.11 -6.02
C ASP A 95 7.45 8.62 -5.65
N TYR A 96 8.11 7.77 -6.45
CA TYR A 96 8.21 6.34 -6.17
C TYR A 96 9.29 6.00 -5.11
N ALA A 97 9.16 4.83 -4.48
CA ALA A 97 9.99 4.38 -3.36
C ALA A 97 11.52 4.40 -3.64
N GLY A 98 11.96 4.11 -4.87
CA GLY A 98 13.36 4.20 -5.27
C GLY A 98 13.94 5.62 -5.20
N LYS A 99 13.10 6.63 -5.37
CA LYS A 99 13.48 8.06 -5.36
C LYS A 99 13.33 8.70 -3.99
N SER A 100 12.25 8.38 -3.26
CA SER A 100 12.07 8.85 -1.88
C SER A 100 12.90 8.06 -0.87
N GLY A 101 13.32 6.83 -1.18
CA GLY A 101 14.13 5.97 -0.32
C GLY A 101 13.38 5.45 0.92
N PHE A 102 12.05 5.28 0.82
CA PHE A 102 11.18 4.66 1.84
C PHE A 102 10.28 3.61 1.16
N TYR A 103 10.13 2.43 1.76
CA TYR A 103 9.70 1.22 1.06
C TYR A 103 8.36 0.60 1.50
N GLY A 104 7.67 1.18 2.48
CA GLY A 104 6.35 0.70 2.91
C GLY A 104 6.37 -0.03 4.26
N ASN A 105 5.40 -0.93 4.45
CA ASN A 105 4.91 -1.36 5.76
C ASN A 105 6.02 -1.96 6.64
N THR A 106 6.68 -3.01 6.17
CA THR A 106 7.79 -3.70 6.85
C THR A 106 9.08 -3.54 6.04
N LEU A 107 10.14 -3.00 6.65
CA LEU A 107 11.43 -2.77 5.97
C LEU A 107 12.64 -3.10 6.85
N TYR A 108 13.79 -3.36 6.22
CA TYR A 108 15.03 -3.70 6.90
C TYR A 108 16.10 -2.63 6.66
N GLN A 109 16.29 -1.71 7.62
CA GLN A 109 17.27 -0.62 7.53
C GLN A 109 18.14 -0.52 8.80
N PRO A 110 18.85 -1.60 9.18
CA PRO A 110 19.55 -1.75 10.46
C PRO A 110 20.76 -0.82 10.65
N TRP A 111 21.14 -0.06 9.63
CA TRP A 111 22.20 0.95 9.75
C TRP A 111 21.71 2.23 10.43
N ARG A 112 20.43 2.60 10.25
CA ARG A 112 19.93 3.90 10.73
C ARG A 112 20.09 4.08 12.24
N THR A 113 19.82 3.07 13.05
CA THR A 113 19.84 3.21 14.53
C THR A 113 21.19 2.99 15.20
N LYS A 114 22.27 2.75 14.46
CA LYS A 114 23.53 2.23 15.03
C LYS A 114 24.32 3.15 15.99
N LYS A 115 23.86 4.36 16.33
CA LYS A 115 24.66 5.26 17.21
C LYS A 115 23.98 6.32 18.08
N GLU A 116 22.76 6.78 17.81
CA GLU A 116 22.23 8.01 18.44
C GLU A 116 20.94 7.86 19.26
N TYR A 117 20.13 6.84 19.00
CA TYR A 117 18.85 6.66 19.69
C TYR A 117 19.03 5.61 20.80
N GLY A 118 18.62 5.96 22.02
CA GLY A 118 18.78 5.12 23.21
C GLY A 118 17.76 3.97 23.26
N ILE A 119 17.05 3.82 24.39
CA ILE A 119 15.93 2.88 24.44
C ILE A 119 14.78 3.47 23.59
N ALA A 120 14.65 2.98 22.37
CA ALA A 120 13.54 3.30 21.49
C ALA A 120 12.26 2.61 21.98
N THR A 121 11.13 3.32 21.92
CA THR A 121 9.81 2.74 22.19
C THR A 121 8.88 2.96 21.00
N ASN A 122 7.90 2.07 20.83
CA ASN A 122 6.79 2.27 19.90
C ASN A 122 5.71 3.20 20.51
N ALA A 123 4.69 3.55 19.74
CA ALA A 123 3.56 4.40 20.12
C ALA A 123 2.79 3.92 21.37
N LYS A 124 2.88 2.63 21.72
CA LYS A 124 2.27 2.03 22.92
C LYS A 124 3.17 2.13 24.17
N GLY A 125 4.46 2.40 23.99
CA GLY A 125 5.47 2.50 25.05
C GLY A 125 6.35 1.26 25.22
N GLU A 126 6.23 0.28 24.33
CA GLU A 126 6.96 -0.99 24.37
C GLU A 126 8.37 -0.82 23.79
N ASN A 127 9.37 -1.53 24.33
CA ASN A 127 10.79 -1.34 23.96
C ASN A 127 11.16 -2.09 22.67
N ILE A 128 11.37 -1.33 21.60
CA ILE A 128 11.65 -1.81 20.24
C ILE A 128 13.14 -1.74 19.86
N THR A 129 14.05 -1.46 20.80
CA THR A 129 15.48 -1.24 20.51
C THR A 129 16.16 -2.45 19.85
N LYS A 130 15.60 -3.65 20.01
CA LYS A 130 16.05 -4.87 19.31
C LYS A 130 15.50 -4.98 17.89
N GLU A 131 14.30 -4.48 17.64
CA GLU A 131 13.55 -4.67 16.39
C GLU A 131 14.23 -3.98 15.22
N PHE A 132 14.97 -2.88 15.44
CA PHE A 132 15.79 -2.27 14.39
C PHE A 132 17.00 -3.12 13.92
N TYR A 133 17.31 -4.24 14.58
CA TYR A 133 18.24 -5.26 14.05
C TYR A 133 17.50 -6.34 13.24
N GLU A 134 16.17 -6.31 13.24
CA GLU A 134 15.24 -7.17 12.53
C GLU A 134 14.47 -6.30 11.50
N PRO A 135 13.56 -6.86 10.68
CA PRO A 135 12.58 -6.07 9.95
C PRO A 135 11.67 -5.30 10.91
N ILE A 136 11.36 -4.04 10.57
CA ILE A 136 10.51 -3.16 11.39
C ILE A 136 9.23 -2.81 10.64
N PHE A 137 8.09 -2.90 11.33
CA PHE A 137 6.79 -2.41 10.87
C PHE A 137 6.68 -0.89 11.12
N THR A 138 6.12 -0.14 10.17
CA THR A 138 6.24 1.33 10.13
C THR A 138 4.94 2.11 10.29
N GLU A 139 3.79 1.47 10.56
CA GLU A 139 2.55 2.16 10.99
C GLU A 139 2.63 2.66 12.45
N ASP A 140 3.73 3.34 12.81
CA ASP A 140 4.02 3.83 14.15
C ASP A 140 4.82 5.13 14.10
N TYR A 141 4.27 6.22 14.64
CA TYR A 141 4.92 7.53 14.57
C TYR A 141 6.27 7.61 15.31
N LYS A 142 6.51 6.79 16.35
CA LYS A 142 7.80 6.78 17.05
C LYS A 142 8.84 6.01 16.22
N ILE A 143 8.44 4.95 15.51
CA ILE A 143 9.30 4.27 14.53
C ILE A 143 9.63 5.23 13.39
N LEU A 144 8.65 5.94 12.82
CA LEU A 144 8.89 6.93 11.77
C LEU A 144 9.81 8.07 12.25
N LYS A 145 9.64 8.60 13.47
CA LYS A 145 10.57 9.59 14.08
C LYS A 145 11.96 9.02 14.41
N ALA A 146 12.07 7.73 14.68
CA ALA A 146 13.35 7.06 14.91
C ALA A 146 14.08 6.70 13.60
N LEU A 147 13.39 6.63 12.47
CA LEU A 147 13.99 6.51 11.14
C LEU A 147 14.44 7.86 10.56
N ASP A 148 13.88 8.97 11.06
CA ASP A 148 14.11 10.33 10.58
C ASP A 148 15.22 11.08 11.34
N GLN A 149 16.48 10.66 11.14
CA GLN A 149 17.56 11.00 12.07
C GLN A 149 18.37 12.25 11.70
N PRO A 150 18.95 12.96 12.68
CA PRO A 150 20.19 13.71 12.50
C PRO A 150 21.33 12.79 12.02
N LYS A 151 22.42 13.35 11.51
CA LYS A 151 23.67 12.60 11.26
C LYS A 151 24.66 12.89 12.38
N SER A 152 24.92 11.93 13.26
CA SER A 152 25.98 11.97 14.31
C SER A 152 27.32 12.54 13.85
N ASN A 153 27.73 12.29 12.60
CA ASN A 153 29.01 12.77 12.05
C ASN A 153 28.99 14.27 11.67
N HIS A 154 27.81 14.87 11.50
CA HIS A 154 27.59 16.26 11.13
C HIS A 154 26.29 16.78 11.76
N VAL A 155 26.40 17.44 12.93
CA VAL A 155 25.27 17.92 13.77
C VAL A 155 24.27 18.86 13.04
N HIS A 156 24.57 19.30 11.82
CA HIS A 156 23.72 20.15 10.98
C HIS A 156 23.18 19.45 9.71
N ALA A 157 23.40 18.14 9.57
CA ALA A 157 22.85 17.32 8.49
C ALA A 157 21.93 16.23 9.06
N HIS A 158 20.98 15.75 8.25
CA HIS A 158 20.06 14.67 8.60
C HIS A 158 20.19 13.51 7.61
N GLU A 159 20.00 12.27 8.06
CA GLU A 159 19.55 11.19 7.19
C GLU A 159 18.01 11.14 7.29
N PRO A 160 17.29 11.80 6.37
CA PRO A 160 15.84 11.94 6.50
C PRO A 160 15.13 10.61 6.23
N LEU A 161 13.91 10.50 6.74
CA LEU A 161 12.96 9.44 6.45
C LEU A 161 12.87 9.22 4.92
N VAL A 162 12.43 10.27 4.21
CA VAL A 162 12.39 10.38 2.75
C VAL A 162 13.44 11.38 2.22
N GLN A 163 13.97 11.13 1.02
CA GLN A 163 15.04 11.91 0.38
C GLN A 163 14.52 13.11 -0.43
N VAL A 164 13.20 13.32 -0.45
CA VAL A 164 12.47 14.37 -1.18
C VAL A 164 11.54 15.16 -0.24
N THR A 165 11.01 16.29 -0.69
CA THR A 165 10.08 17.12 0.11
C THR A 165 8.64 16.62 -0.02
N THR A 166 7.80 16.83 0.99
CA THR A 166 6.37 16.48 0.92
C THR A 166 5.49 17.64 0.46
N LEU A 167 4.30 17.30 -0.06
CA LEU A 167 3.19 18.17 -0.36
C LEU A 167 2.85 19.11 0.81
N LEU A 168 2.77 18.57 2.02
CA LEU A 168 2.42 19.36 3.21
C LEU A 168 3.58 20.28 3.62
N GLN A 169 4.84 19.83 3.52
CA GLN A 169 6.00 20.69 3.73
C GLN A 169 6.04 21.87 2.75
N GLU A 170 5.74 21.66 1.47
CA GLU A 170 5.67 22.76 0.50
C GLU A 170 4.45 23.66 0.72
N ALA A 171 3.28 23.11 1.09
CA ALA A 171 2.11 23.90 1.46
C ALA A 171 2.39 24.82 2.66
N GLN A 172 2.99 24.27 3.72
CA GLN A 172 3.41 25.01 4.93
C GLN A 172 4.43 26.11 4.60
N LYS A 173 5.41 25.84 3.71
CA LYS A 173 6.35 26.87 3.19
C LYS A 173 5.67 28.00 2.41
N LYS A 174 4.43 27.82 1.93
CA LYS A 174 3.59 28.89 1.33
C LYS A 174 2.63 29.55 2.33
N GLY A 175 2.70 29.18 3.61
CA GLY A 175 1.79 29.69 4.65
C GLY A 175 0.40 29.06 4.63
N LEU A 176 0.19 27.95 3.91
CA LEU A 176 -1.07 27.23 3.89
C LEU A 176 -1.24 26.40 5.16
N LYS A 177 -2.44 26.44 5.74
CA LYS A 177 -2.80 25.70 6.95
C LYS A 177 -3.14 24.25 6.60
N THR A 178 -2.30 23.32 7.06
CA THR A 178 -2.49 21.88 6.83
C THR A 178 -3.13 21.18 8.03
N VAL A 179 -3.99 20.20 7.74
CA VAL A 179 -4.55 19.25 8.72
C VAL A 179 -4.36 17.83 8.21
N VAL A 180 -4.09 16.89 9.12
CA VAL A 180 -4.19 15.45 8.84
C VAL A 180 -5.07 14.78 9.90
N VAL A 181 -5.95 13.88 9.46
CA VAL A 181 -6.78 13.05 10.35
C VAL A 181 -6.77 11.60 9.85
N GLY A 182 -6.55 10.57 10.68
CA GLY A 182 -6.73 9.19 10.22
C GLY A 182 -5.91 8.05 10.84
N LYS A 183 -5.69 7.00 10.02
CA LYS A 183 -4.91 5.78 10.34
C LYS A 183 -3.50 6.11 10.84
N SER A 184 -3.16 5.65 12.05
CA SER A 184 -1.87 5.94 12.69
C SER A 184 -0.76 5.20 11.92
N GLY A 185 0.34 5.90 11.65
CA GLY A 185 1.25 5.50 10.58
C GLY A 185 1.10 6.38 9.34
N PRO A 186 0.28 6.00 8.33
CA PRO A 186 0.24 6.69 7.04
C PRO A 186 -0.33 8.11 7.12
N ALA A 187 -1.23 8.40 8.07
CA ALA A 187 -1.68 9.75 8.38
C ALA A 187 -0.53 10.58 8.97
N PHE A 188 0.13 10.08 10.02
CA PHE A 188 1.28 10.77 10.62
C PHE A 188 2.41 11.02 9.59
N PHE A 189 2.62 10.10 8.64
CA PHE A 189 3.61 10.23 7.59
C PHE A 189 3.44 11.50 6.73
N GLN A 190 2.21 11.95 6.48
CA GLN A 190 1.95 13.12 5.62
C GLN A 190 2.57 14.41 6.18
N ASP A 191 2.56 14.56 7.52
CA ASP A 191 3.10 15.71 8.26
C ASP A 191 4.07 15.24 9.36
N PHE A 192 4.99 14.33 9.02
CA PHE A 192 5.93 13.75 10.00
C PHE A 192 6.87 14.78 10.67
N ARG A 193 7.01 15.96 10.06
CA ARG A 193 7.70 17.14 10.61
C ARG A 193 6.83 18.01 11.53
N SER A 194 5.52 17.76 11.57
CA SER A 194 4.51 18.39 12.44
C SER A 194 4.41 19.91 12.26
N GLY A 195 4.24 20.36 11.03
CA GLY A 195 4.05 21.78 10.69
C GLY A 195 2.59 22.26 10.75
N GLY A 196 1.61 21.35 10.75
CA GLY A 196 0.19 21.63 10.91
C GLY A 196 -0.43 20.91 12.11
N TYR A 197 -1.69 20.49 11.97
CA TYR A 197 -2.44 19.74 12.99
C TYR A 197 -2.61 18.27 12.57
N ILE A 198 -2.47 17.34 13.50
CA ILE A 198 -2.66 15.90 13.27
C ILE A 198 -3.57 15.32 14.36
N LEU A 199 -4.57 14.53 13.97
CA LEU A 199 -5.37 13.65 14.84
C LEU A 199 -5.35 12.24 14.24
N ASP A 200 -4.59 11.31 14.82
CA ASP A 200 -4.62 9.91 14.41
C ASP A 200 -5.41 9.04 15.40
N GLU A 201 -5.67 7.79 15.04
CA GLU A 201 -6.43 6.84 15.86
C GLU A 201 -5.82 6.52 17.24
N ASN A 202 -4.63 7.04 17.56
CA ASN A 202 -3.90 6.83 18.80
C ASN A 202 -3.48 8.14 19.50
N HIS A 203 -3.30 9.26 18.77
CA HIS A 203 -2.65 10.50 19.25
C HIS A 203 -3.18 11.79 18.59
N VAL A 204 -2.85 12.93 19.19
CA VAL A 204 -3.08 14.29 18.65
C VAL A 204 -1.80 15.11 18.71
N TRP A 205 -1.50 15.90 17.68
CA TRP A 205 -0.39 16.86 17.60
C TRP A 205 -0.80 18.20 16.97
N PRO A 206 -0.13 19.32 17.34
CA PRO A 206 0.85 19.48 18.41
C PRO A 206 0.18 19.53 19.80
N LEU A 207 0.99 19.69 20.87
CA LEU A 207 0.50 19.71 22.26
C LEU A 207 -0.61 20.72 22.49
N SER A 208 -0.49 21.91 21.91
CA SER A 208 -1.50 22.97 22.01
C SER A 208 -2.85 22.56 21.40
N PHE A 209 -2.87 21.73 20.36
CA PHE A 209 -4.11 21.23 19.75
C PHE A 209 -4.74 20.10 20.59
N ALA A 210 -3.92 19.23 21.20
CA ALA A 210 -4.41 18.25 22.17
C ALA A 210 -5.02 18.94 23.40
N GLN A 211 -4.39 20.01 23.90
CA GLN A 211 -4.90 20.83 25.00
C GLN A 211 -6.17 21.61 24.62
N GLU A 212 -6.25 22.15 23.41
CA GLU A 212 -7.43 22.84 22.86
C GLU A 212 -8.64 21.92 22.74
N LEU A 213 -8.50 20.73 22.13
CA LEU A 213 -9.59 19.76 22.04
C LEU A 213 -10.10 19.34 23.43
N GLN A 214 -9.18 19.07 24.38
CA GLN A 214 -9.57 18.73 25.74
C GLN A 214 -10.25 19.90 26.49
N ALA A 215 -9.86 21.15 26.23
CA ALA A 215 -10.52 22.33 26.81
C ALA A 215 -11.95 22.53 26.27
N GLU A 216 -12.23 22.10 25.03
CA GLU A 216 -13.59 22.04 24.49
C GLU A 216 -14.32 20.71 24.80
N ASN A 217 -13.84 19.97 25.80
CA ASN A 217 -14.40 18.71 26.31
C ASN A 217 -14.45 17.56 25.27
N ILE A 218 -13.62 17.63 24.23
CA ILE A 218 -13.48 16.55 23.25
C ILE A 218 -12.51 15.51 23.81
N SER A 219 -13.01 14.30 24.06
CA SER A 219 -12.17 13.15 24.42
C SER A 219 -11.08 12.93 23.38
N LEU A 220 -9.84 12.74 23.83
CA LEU A 220 -8.67 12.44 22.99
C LEU A 220 -8.47 10.92 22.86
N PRO A 221 -7.79 10.43 21.81
CA PRO A 221 -7.31 9.06 21.74
C PRO A 221 -6.45 8.72 22.96
N LYS A 222 -6.63 7.53 23.54
CA LYS A 222 -6.09 7.18 24.87
C LYS A 222 -4.56 7.21 24.96
N LEU A 223 -3.84 7.01 23.87
CA LEU A 223 -2.37 7.03 23.86
C LEU A 223 -1.80 8.45 23.71
N THR A 224 -2.61 9.48 23.42
CA THR A 224 -2.15 10.87 23.19
C THR A 224 -1.10 11.40 24.18
N PRO A 225 -1.16 11.16 25.50
CA PRO A 225 -0.10 11.59 26.42
C PRO A 225 1.30 11.02 26.12
N GLN A 226 1.40 9.86 25.44
CA GLN A 226 2.66 9.23 25.07
C GLN A 226 3.43 9.98 23.96
N ALA A 227 2.78 10.91 23.27
CA ALA A 227 3.43 11.80 22.31
C ALA A 227 4.29 12.90 22.96
N TYR A 228 4.22 13.04 24.29
CA TYR A 228 4.75 14.19 25.03
C TYR A 228 5.61 13.77 26.22
N SER A 229 6.36 14.73 26.77
CA SER A 229 7.10 14.50 28.02
C SER A 229 6.11 14.29 29.17
N LYS A 230 6.46 13.39 30.10
CA LYS A 230 5.62 13.01 31.24
C LYS A 230 5.08 14.24 31.98
N GLY A 231 3.75 14.39 32.01
CA GLY A 231 3.05 15.49 32.69
C GLY A 231 2.73 16.72 31.83
N GLN A 232 3.18 16.81 30.57
CA GLN A 232 2.78 17.89 29.65
C GLN A 232 1.30 17.81 29.23
N LEU A 233 0.75 16.59 29.21
CA LEU A 233 -0.67 16.32 29.01
C LEU A 233 -1.10 15.20 29.97
N THR A 234 -2.19 15.47 30.68
CA THR A 234 -2.96 14.47 31.45
C THR A 234 -4.36 14.45 30.86
N LEU A 235 -4.91 13.25 30.64
CA LEU A 235 -6.30 13.12 30.18
C LEU A 235 -7.27 13.36 31.32
N SER A 236 -8.40 14.00 31.02
CA SER A 236 -9.54 14.12 31.93
C SER A 236 -9.98 12.73 32.43
N PRO A 237 -10.39 12.58 33.71
CA PRO A 237 -10.96 11.33 34.21
C PRO A 237 -12.17 10.83 33.40
N GLN A 238 -12.88 11.75 32.73
CA GLN A 238 -14.04 11.48 31.88
C GLN A 238 -13.68 11.19 30.41
N ASN A 239 -12.40 11.22 30.01
CA ASN A 239 -11.97 11.05 28.62
C ASN A 239 -12.42 9.71 28.01
N GLY A 240 -12.37 8.63 28.78
CA GLY A 240 -12.59 7.28 28.27
C GLY A 240 -11.56 6.87 27.22
N ASP A 241 -11.98 6.02 26.29
CA ASP A 241 -11.20 5.61 25.11
C ASP A 241 -12.10 5.72 23.86
N PRO A 242 -12.13 6.88 23.17
CA PRO A 242 -13.01 7.10 22.02
C PRO A 242 -12.58 6.31 20.77
N THR A 243 -11.41 5.67 20.85
CA THR A 243 -10.72 4.96 19.78
C THR A 243 -10.65 3.44 20.01
N ALA A 244 -11.31 2.95 21.06
CA ALA A 244 -11.38 1.54 21.41
C ALA A 244 -11.94 0.70 20.25
N SER A 245 -11.24 -0.40 19.93
CA SER A 245 -11.68 -1.39 18.95
C SER A 245 -12.88 -2.18 19.48
N GLU A 246 -13.82 -2.54 18.59
CA GLU A 246 -14.94 -3.40 18.97
C GLU A 246 -14.54 -4.89 18.97
N ASN A 247 -15.44 -5.75 19.45
CA ASN A 247 -15.21 -7.19 19.52
C ASN A 247 -15.05 -7.80 18.12
N ILE A 248 -13.95 -8.54 17.94
CA ILE A 248 -13.69 -9.38 16.77
C ILE A 248 -14.28 -10.78 17.03
N PHE A 249 -14.93 -11.35 16.02
CA PHE A 249 -15.39 -12.74 16.06
C PHE A 249 -14.31 -13.67 15.50
N TYR A 250 -14.01 -14.74 16.22
CA TYR A 250 -13.04 -15.77 15.84
C TYR A 250 -13.69 -17.16 15.82
N LEU A 251 -13.12 -18.08 15.04
CA LEU A 251 -13.47 -19.50 15.07
C LEU A 251 -13.02 -20.13 16.37
N GLU A 252 -13.91 -20.86 17.03
CA GLU A 252 -13.69 -21.38 18.38
C GLU A 252 -12.72 -22.56 18.45
N ASP A 253 -12.28 -23.09 17.29
CA ASP A 253 -11.30 -24.17 17.18
C ASP A 253 -9.84 -23.70 17.08
N SER A 254 -9.62 -22.38 17.05
CA SER A 254 -8.31 -21.74 16.98
C SER A 254 -8.24 -20.47 17.85
N ASN A 255 -9.31 -19.66 17.88
CA ASN A 255 -9.35 -18.32 18.48
C ASN A 255 -8.31 -17.34 17.88
N GLU A 256 -7.87 -17.63 16.65
CA GLU A 256 -6.84 -16.90 15.91
C GLU A 256 -7.35 -16.53 14.50
N VAL A 257 -8.12 -17.42 13.88
CA VAL A 257 -8.77 -17.20 12.58
C VAL A 257 -10.13 -16.52 12.79
N SER A 258 -10.43 -15.48 12.03
CA SER A 258 -11.71 -14.75 12.15
C SER A 258 -12.93 -15.56 11.70
N ASP A 259 -14.10 -15.22 12.24
CA ASP A 259 -15.41 -15.74 11.83
C ASP A 259 -16.27 -14.67 11.12
N PRO A 260 -16.15 -14.54 9.78
CA PRO A 260 -17.00 -13.67 8.96
C PRO A 260 -18.46 -14.13 8.82
N SER A 261 -18.86 -15.29 9.39
CA SER A 261 -20.26 -15.73 9.41
C SER A 261 -21.02 -15.22 10.64
N LYS A 262 -20.33 -15.06 11.77
CA LYS A 262 -20.85 -14.39 12.98
C LYS A 262 -20.81 -12.87 12.87
N ALA A 263 -19.81 -12.31 12.20
CA ALA A 263 -19.63 -10.86 12.06
C ALA A 263 -20.65 -10.23 11.07
N LYS A 264 -21.37 -9.19 11.54
CA LYS A 264 -22.35 -8.43 10.72
C LYS A 264 -21.89 -7.00 10.39
N THR A 265 -21.02 -6.44 11.21
CA THR A 265 -20.52 -5.06 11.11
C THR A 265 -18.99 -5.04 11.21
N SER A 266 -18.36 -3.96 10.76
CA SER A 266 -16.93 -3.76 10.94
C SER A 266 -16.61 -3.25 12.35
N PRO A 267 -15.64 -3.87 13.06
CA PRO A 267 -15.24 -3.46 14.41
C PRO A 267 -14.38 -2.18 14.44
N PHE A 268 -14.18 -1.54 13.28
CA PHE A 268 -13.35 -0.34 13.12
C PHE A 268 -14.18 0.92 12.79
N ASN A 269 -15.49 0.80 12.51
CA ASN A 269 -16.34 1.93 12.11
C ASN A 269 -16.30 3.09 13.11
N LYS A 270 -16.54 2.81 14.40
CA LYS A 270 -16.58 3.83 15.47
C LYS A 270 -15.33 4.71 15.54
N LYS A 271 -14.16 4.14 15.23
CA LYS A 271 -12.88 4.84 15.21
C LYS A 271 -12.80 5.83 14.03
N ASN A 272 -13.22 5.43 12.83
CA ASN A 272 -13.35 6.35 11.70
C ASN A 272 -14.42 7.42 11.97
N GLU A 273 -15.58 7.03 12.50
CA GLU A 273 -16.69 7.94 12.83
C GLU A 273 -16.28 8.99 13.87
N TYR A 274 -15.53 8.61 14.91
CA TYR A 274 -14.96 9.54 15.90
C TYR A 274 -14.00 10.56 15.27
N MET A 275 -13.00 10.08 14.51
CA MET A 275 -12.00 10.94 13.88
C MET A 275 -12.64 11.90 12.86
N ALA A 276 -13.55 11.37 12.03
CA ALA A 276 -14.32 12.14 11.06
C ALA A 276 -15.24 13.16 11.73
N ASN A 277 -15.90 12.81 12.83
CA ASN A 277 -16.74 13.75 13.58
C ASN A 277 -15.94 14.96 14.09
N ILE A 278 -14.72 14.75 14.63
CA ILE A 278 -13.86 15.87 15.03
C ILE A 278 -13.43 16.69 13.81
N PHE A 279 -13.06 16.04 12.69
CA PHE A 279 -12.72 16.76 11.46
C PHE A 279 -13.86 17.65 10.96
N ILE A 280 -15.06 17.06 10.82
CA ILE A 280 -16.25 17.68 10.24
C ILE A 280 -16.82 18.77 11.18
N ASN A 281 -17.04 18.45 12.45
CA ASN A 281 -17.78 19.33 13.37
C ASN A 281 -16.91 20.27 14.21
N TYR A 282 -15.60 20.00 14.34
CA TYR A 282 -14.67 20.89 15.05
C TYR A 282 -13.64 21.53 14.11
N ILE A 283 -12.84 20.72 13.40
CA ILE A 283 -11.67 21.23 12.66
C ILE A 283 -12.10 22.09 11.48
N LEU A 284 -13.04 21.66 10.64
CA LEU A 284 -13.48 22.46 9.49
C LEU A 284 -14.04 23.83 9.94
N PRO A 285 -14.99 23.94 10.89
CA PRO A 285 -15.47 25.24 11.36
C PRO A 285 -14.43 26.10 12.09
N LYS A 286 -13.62 25.53 12.98
CA LYS A 286 -12.72 26.28 13.88
C LYS A 286 -11.35 26.57 13.26
N LYS A 287 -10.83 25.67 12.43
CA LYS A 287 -9.51 25.81 11.79
C LYS A 287 -9.60 26.28 10.35
N LEU A 288 -10.59 25.85 9.57
CA LEU A 288 -10.73 26.15 8.14
C LEU A 288 -9.41 25.92 7.36
N PRO A 289 -8.88 24.68 7.34
CA PRO A 289 -7.60 24.35 6.70
C PRO A 289 -7.66 24.50 5.18
N ASP A 290 -6.54 24.92 4.59
CA ASP A 290 -6.39 25.11 3.14
C ASP A 290 -6.21 23.76 2.42
N LEU A 291 -5.52 22.83 3.08
CA LEU A 291 -5.30 21.46 2.64
C LEU A 291 -5.49 20.50 3.81
N SER A 292 -6.38 19.52 3.63
CA SER A 292 -6.59 18.42 4.58
C SER A 292 -6.25 17.08 3.93
N VAL A 293 -5.65 16.17 4.70
CA VAL A 293 -5.62 14.73 4.38
C VAL A 293 -6.45 13.99 5.42
N MET A 294 -7.40 13.17 4.98
CA MET A 294 -8.33 12.42 5.82
C MET A 294 -8.23 10.93 5.43
N TRP A 295 -7.58 10.13 6.25
CA TRP A 295 -7.18 8.75 5.95
C TRP A 295 -7.98 7.74 6.78
N LEU A 296 -9.01 7.14 6.21
CA LEU A 296 -9.93 6.24 6.92
C LEU A 296 -9.52 4.76 6.76
N ARG A 297 -9.24 4.07 7.87
CA ARG A 297 -8.71 2.67 7.97
C ARG A 297 -9.64 1.57 7.40
N ASN A 298 -10.82 1.92 6.89
CA ASN A 298 -11.77 0.97 6.32
C ASN A 298 -11.96 1.25 4.82
N PRO A 299 -12.24 0.24 3.98
CA PRO A 299 -12.46 -1.16 4.33
C PRO A 299 -11.23 -1.99 4.70
N ASP A 300 -10.00 -1.60 4.33
CA ASP A 300 -8.71 -2.30 4.57
C ASP A 300 -8.69 -3.26 5.76
N SER A 301 -8.76 -2.73 6.99
CA SER A 301 -8.54 -3.55 8.18
C SER A 301 -9.70 -4.54 8.42
N THR A 302 -10.86 -4.28 7.82
CA THR A 302 -12.00 -5.22 7.75
C THR A 302 -11.81 -6.27 6.66
N GLU A 303 -11.19 -5.96 5.53
CA GLU A 303 -10.88 -6.91 4.46
C GLU A 303 -9.74 -7.86 4.84
N HIS A 304 -8.69 -7.33 5.48
CA HIS A 304 -7.68 -8.15 6.15
C HIS A 304 -8.31 -9.15 7.12
N LEU A 305 -9.19 -8.66 7.99
CA LEU A 305 -9.78 -9.47 9.05
C LEU A 305 -10.78 -10.50 8.51
N TYR A 306 -11.74 -10.10 7.68
CA TYR A 306 -12.90 -10.94 7.31
C TYR A 306 -12.94 -11.38 5.85
N GLY A 307 -12.18 -10.73 4.96
CA GLY A 307 -12.13 -11.01 3.53
C GLY A 307 -13.07 -10.09 2.71
N PRO A 308 -12.65 -9.64 1.51
CA PRO A 308 -13.49 -8.85 0.60
C PRO A 308 -14.84 -9.51 0.27
N GLY A 309 -15.90 -8.70 0.17
CA GLY A 309 -17.24 -9.17 -0.24
C GLY A 309 -18.05 -9.88 0.85
N THR A 310 -17.59 -9.86 2.11
CA THR A 310 -18.33 -10.33 3.29
C THR A 310 -19.29 -9.25 3.85
N LEU A 311 -20.15 -9.59 4.83
CA LEU A 311 -21.07 -8.61 5.43
C LEU A 311 -20.34 -7.44 6.13
N PRO A 312 -19.29 -7.66 6.96
CA PRO A 312 -18.53 -6.56 7.55
C PRO A 312 -17.89 -5.62 6.53
N TYR A 313 -17.44 -6.14 5.38
CA TYR A 313 -16.89 -5.33 4.28
C TYR A 313 -17.92 -4.32 3.73
N TYR A 314 -19.14 -4.77 3.43
CA TYR A 314 -20.19 -3.86 2.94
C TYR A 314 -20.64 -2.85 3.99
N ASP A 315 -20.57 -3.20 5.27
CA ASP A 315 -20.86 -2.31 6.40
C ASP A 315 -19.74 -1.27 6.62
N ALA A 316 -18.47 -1.67 6.52
CA ALA A 316 -17.31 -0.77 6.56
C ALA A 316 -17.38 0.32 5.50
N ILE A 317 -17.76 -0.07 4.29
CA ILE A 317 -17.94 0.86 3.16
C ILE A 317 -19.15 1.78 3.40
N ALA A 318 -20.27 1.25 3.93
CA ALA A 318 -21.45 2.06 4.24
C ALA A 318 -21.20 3.12 5.34
N SER A 319 -20.40 2.79 6.37
CA SER A 319 -20.00 3.75 7.41
C SER A 319 -19.14 4.88 6.83
N ASN A 320 -18.16 4.56 5.98
CA ASN A 320 -17.35 5.57 5.30
C ASN A 320 -18.17 6.41 4.28
N ASP A 321 -19.15 5.86 3.57
CA ASP A 321 -20.01 6.65 2.67
C ASP A 321 -20.91 7.64 3.45
N LYS A 322 -21.42 7.22 4.61
CA LYS A 322 -22.15 8.09 5.54
C LYS A 322 -21.26 9.21 6.11
N ILE A 323 -19.98 8.92 6.38
CA ILE A 323 -18.99 9.94 6.75
C ILE A 323 -18.78 10.94 5.60
N LEU A 324 -18.65 10.45 4.36
CA LEU A 324 -18.50 11.27 3.17
C LEU A 324 -19.71 12.20 2.95
N GLY A 325 -20.93 11.68 3.07
CA GLY A 325 -22.16 12.50 3.01
C GLY A 325 -22.20 13.57 4.10
N SER A 326 -21.81 13.20 5.33
CA SER A 326 -21.74 14.13 6.47
C SER A 326 -20.72 15.26 6.24
N LEU A 327 -19.60 14.97 5.59
CA LEU A 327 -18.61 15.95 5.16
C LEU A 327 -19.18 16.89 4.09
N ILE A 328 -19.84 16.34 3.06
CA ILE A 328 -20.46 17.11 1.97
C ILE A 328 -21.50 18.10 2.51
N GLU A 329 -22.42 17.65 3.37
CA GLU A 329 -23.43 18.52 3.97
C GLU A 329 -22.82 19.60 4.86
N LYS A 330 -21.74 19.31 5.60
CA LYS A 330 -21.02 20.33 6.38
C LYS A 330 -20.38 21.41 5.50
N LEU A 331 -19.79 21.03 4.36
CA LEU A 331 -19.22 21.98 3.41
C LEU A 331 -20.30 22.87 2.76
N LYS A 332 -21.51 22.33 2.56
CA LYS A 332 -22.69 23.09 2.11
C LYS A 332 -23.17 24.06 3.20
N GLU A 333 -23.37 23.60 4.44
CA GLU A 333 -23.73 24.41 5.61
C GLU A 333 -22.79 25.61 5.80
N MET A 334 -21.48 25.37 5.66
CA MET A 334 -20.44 26.38 5.81
C MET A 334 -20.29 27.33 4.58
N GLY A 335 -21.02 27.14 3.48
CA GLY A 335 -20.91 27.98 2.28
C GLY A 335 -19.54 27.90 1.57
N ILE A 336 -18.85 26.77 1.69
CA ILE A 336 -17.52 26.52 1.10
C ILE A 336 -17.47 25.32 0.15
N TYR A 337 -18.56 24.58 -0.04
CA TYR A 337 -18.65 23.46 -0.99
C TYR A 337 -18.12 23.83 -2.39
N ASP A 338 -18.65 24.90 -3.01
CA ASP A 338 -18.22 25.38 -4.33
C ASP A 338 -16.79 25.95 -4.38
N LYS A 339 -16.10 26.02 -3.23
CA LYS A 339 -14.70 26.45 -3.09
C LYS A 339 -13.78 25.29 -2.73
N THR A 340 -14.32 24.09 -2.50
CA THR A 340 -13.60 22.93 -2.00
C THR A 340 -13.45 21.89 -3.09
N ASN A 341 -12.23 21.41 -3.29
CA ASN A 341 -11.97 20.24 -4.12
C ASN A 341 -11.85 19.01 -3.23
N ILE A 342 -12.67 18.01 -3.49
CA ILE A 342 -12.66 16.72 -2.79
C ILE A 342 -12.03 15.72 -3.76
N ILE A 343 -10.96 15.06 -3.32
CA ILE A 343 -10.31 13.98 -4.06
C ILE A 343 -10.44 12.74 -3.20
N ILE A 344 -11.22 11.75 -3.65
CA ILE A 344 -11.27 10.42 -3.03
C ILE A 344 -10.27 9.56 -3.76
N VAL A 345 -9.33 8.97 -3.04
CA VAL A 345 -8.38 8.02 -3.59
C VAL A 345 -8.25 6.83 -2.65
N SER A 346 -7.85 5.68 -3.18
CA SER A 346 -7.37 4.58 -2.35
C SER A 346 -5.86 4.40 -2.52
N ASP A 347 -5.20 4.04 -1.44
CA ASP A 347 -3.79 3.70 -1.40
C ASP A 347 -3.50 2.39 -2.12
N HIS A 348 -4.40 1.41 -2.02
CA HIS A 348 -4.34 0.13 -2.73
C HIS A 348 -5.73 -0.48 -2.92
N SER A 349 -5.80 -1.79 -3.15
CA SER A 349 -7.05 -2.56 -3.23
C SER A 349 -6.76 -3.98 -2.79
N HIS A 350 -7.81 -4.67 -2.33
CA HIS A 350 -7.68 -5.89 -1.52
C HIS A 350 -8.07 -7.16 -2.29
N SER A 351 -7.28 -8.22 -2.20
CA SER A 351 -7.58 -9.56 -2.71
C SER A 351 -7.99 -10.52 -1.57
N ASN A 352 -8.69 -11.62 -1.88
CA ASN A 352 -8.92 -12.69 -0.89
C ASN A 352 -7.68 -13.59 -0.79
N ILE A 353 -7.25 -13.95 0.43
CA ILE A 353 -6.14 -14.91 0.59
C ILE A 353 -6.64 -16.29 0.15
N LEU A 354 -6.22 -16.78 -1.02
CA LEU A 354 -6.57 -18.10 -1.53
C LEU A 354 -5.51 -18.64 -2.50
N ALA A 355 -4.76 -19.63 -2.02
CA ALA A 355 -3.76 -20.36 -2.81
C ALA A 355 -4.37 -20.97 -4.10
N THR A 356 -3.91 -20.48 -5.25
CA THR A 356 -4.26 -20.99 -6.58
C THR A 356 -3.11 -21.74 -7.22
N LYS A 357 -3.44 -22.70 -8.10
CA LYS A 357 -2.46 -23.25 -9.06
C LYS A 357 -2.47 -22.39 -10.32
N ARG A 358 -1.55 -22.69 -11.25
CA ARG A 358 -1.66 -22.19 -12.63
C ARG A 358 -3.05 -22.45 -13.20
N ASN A 359 -3.46 -21.64 -14.17
CA ASN A 359 -4.62 -21.96 -14.98
C ASN A 359 -4.37 -23.26 -15.79
N ASP A 360 -5.45 -23.95 -16.17
CA ASP A 360 -5.38 -25.18 -16.97
C ASP A 360 -5.03 -24.92 -18.46
N SER A 361 -4.99 -25.99 -19.26
CA SER A 361 -4.69 -25.92 -20.70
C SER A 361 -5.71 -25.13 -21.52
N GLU A 362 -6.93 -24.95 -21.02
CA GLU A 362 -7.94 -24.08 -21.63
C GLU A 362 -7.89 -22.65 -21.06
N GLY A 363 -7.17 -22.44 -19.96
CA GLY A 363 -6.92 -21.14 -19.34
C GLY A 363 -7.85 -20.81 -18.17
N TYR A 364 -8.58 -21.78 -17.61
CA TYR A 364 -9.40 -21.56 -16.39
C TYR A 364 -8.53 -21.63 -15.13
N PRO A 365 -8.75 -20.75 -14.13
CA PRO A 365 -8.13 -20.85 -12.82
C PRO A 365 -8.38 -22.19 -12.12
N GLN A 366 -7.42 -22.64 -11.33
CA GLN A 366 -7.55 -23.81 -10.47
C GLN A 366 -7.19 -23.45 -9.02
N LEU A 367 -7.97 -23.95 -8.06
CA LEU A 367 -7.60 -23.83 -6.65
C LEU A 367 -6.52 -24.85 -6.28
N MET A 368 -5.63 -24.48 -5.37
CA MET A 368 -4.66 -25.43 -4.80
C MET A 368 -5.29 -26.27 -3.68
N TYR A 369 -6.29 -25.70 -2.99
CA TYR A 369 -7.07 -26.32 -1.91
C TYR A 369 -8.56 -25.97 -2.04
N PRO A 370 -9.47 -26.82 -1.56
CA PRO A 370 -10.90 -26.52 -1.57
C PRO A 370 -11.26 -25.33 -0.67
N MET A 371 -12.31 -24.61 -1.04
CA MET A 371 -13.02 -23.70 -0.14
C MET A 371 -13.89 -24.50 0.84
N HIS A 372 -14.11 -23.97 2.05
CA HIS A 372 -14.90 -24.64 3.08
C HIS A 372 -16.05 -23.76 3.59
N PHE A 373 -17.12 -24.38 4.09
CA PHE A 373 -18.11 -23.66 4.88
C PHE A 373 -17.62 -23.52 6.33
N ILE A 374 -17.86 -22.36 6.95
CA ILE A 374 -17.92 -22.30 8.42
C ILE A 374 -19.24 -22.99 8.81
N LYS A 375 -19.17 -23.88 9.81
CA LYS A 375 -20.33 -24.51 10.42
C LYS A 375 -20.28 -24.30 11.92
N ASP A 376 -21.44 -24.16 12.54
CA ASP A 376 -21.60 -24.54 13.94
C ASP A 376 -21.73 -26.06 14.01
N ASP A 377 -21.12 -26.70 14.99
CA ASP A 377 -21.38 -28.11 15.30
C ASP A 377 -22.55 -28.28 16.29
N GLU A 378 -22.85 -29.52 16.66
CA GLU A 378 -23.97 -29.85 17.56
C GLU A 378 -23.80 -29.30 18.99
N SER A 379 -22.61 -28.81 19.35
CA SER A 379 -22.35 -28.07 20.60
C SER A 379 -22.43 -26.54 20.45
N GLY A 380 -22.77 -26.03 19.25
CA GLY A 380 -22.83 -24.61 18.93
C GLY A 380 -21.49 -23.98 18.55
N LYS A 381 -20.43 -24.79 18.42
CA LYS A 381 -19.06 -24.34 18.20
C LYS A 381 -18.78 -24.04 16.72
N SER A 382 -18.38 -22.81 16.39
CA SER A 382 -18.04 -22.45 15.00
C SER A 382 -16.67 -22.98 14.59
N THR A 383 -16.64 -23.70 13.46
CA THR A 383 -15.49 -24.47 12.97
C THR A 383 -15.42 -24.46 11.44
N ILE A 384 -14.23 -24.69 10.88
CA ILE A 384 -14.10 -25.01 9.44
C ILE A 384 -14.69 -26.41 9.18
N GLY A 385 -15.81 -26.46 8.46
CA GLY A 385 -16.53 -27.70 8.17
C GLY A 385 -15.86 -28.54 7.10
N HIS A 386 -15.76 -29.85 7.31
CA HIS A 386 -15.14 -30.79 6.36
C HIS A 386 -15.84 -30.91 4.99
N LYS A 387 -17.04 -30.33 4.82
CA LYS A 387 -17.72 -30.26 3.53
C LYS A 387 -17.12 -29.14 2.68
N ILE A 388 -16.53 -29.53 1.54
CA ILE A 388 -16.05 -28.63 0.50
C ILE A 388 -17.22 -27.76 0.00
N ALA A 389 -17.01 -26.44 -0.03
CA ALA A 389 -17.98 -25.45 -0.48
C ALA A 389 -17.92 -25.15 -1.99
N ALA A 390 -16.81 -25.53 -2.64
CA ALA A 390 -16.59 -25.37 -4.07
C ALA A 390 -16.08 -26.66 -4.72
N ASP A 391 -17.02 -27.54 -5.12
CA ASP A 391 -16.75 -28.61 -6.09
C ASP A 391 -17.91 -28.76 -7.10
N LYS A 392 -18.35 -27.62 -7.64
CA LYS A 392 -19.07 -27.58 -8.91
C LYS A 392 -18.33 -26.61 -9.81
N LYS A 393 -17.83 -27.14 -10.94
CA LYS A 393 -17.34 -26.39 -12.10
C LYS A 393 -18.46 -25.56 -12.72
N THR A 394 -18.91 -24.49 -12.06
CA THR A 394 -19.83 -23.51 -12.65
C THR A 394 -19.06 -22.59 -13.59
N HIS A 395 -18.68 -23.13 -14.75
CA HIS A 395 -18.18 -22.38 -15.90
C HIS A 395 -19.32 -21.48 -16.43
N THR A 396 -19.55 -20.33 -15.81
CA THR A 396 -20.68 -19.45 -16.16
C THR A 396 -20.44 -18.58 -17.39
N ASP A 397 -19.18 -18.43 -17.83
CA ASP A 397 -18.84 -17.82 -19.11
C ASP A 397 -17.49 -18.35 -19.64
N SER A 398 -17.49 -18.91 -20.84
CA SER A 398 -16.29 -19.39 -21.55
C SER A 398 -15.48 -18.28 -22.21
N LYS A 399 -16.04 -17.06 -22.34
CA LYS A 399 -15.32 -15.90 -22.89
C LYS A 399 -14.37 -15.25 -21.89
N THR A 400 -14.74 -15.22 -20.61
CA THR A 400 -13.94 -14.58 -19.53
C THR A 400 -13.13 -15.56 -18.66
N LYS A 401 -13.41 -16.87 -18.73
CA LYS A 401 -12.63 -17.93 -18.04
C LYS A 401 -12.50 -17.71 -16.52
N LEU A 402 -13.61 -17.35 -15.88
CA LEU A 402 -13.69 -17.08 -14.44
C LEU A 402 -13.99 -18.35 -13.63
N LEU A 403 -13.50 -18.40 -12.39
CA LEU A 403 -13.84 -19.42 -11.41
C LEU A 403 -14.62 -18.79 -10.25
N ILE A 404 -15.93 -18.99 -10.21
CA ILE A 404 -16.79 -18.52 -9.11
C ILE A 404 -16.79 -19.55 -7.98
N THR A 405 -16.44 -19.11 -6.78
CA THR A 405 -16.40 -19.93 -5.57
C THR A 405 -17.43 -19.48 -4.53
N LYS A 406 -17.73 -20.34 -3.56
CA LYS A 406 -18.53 -20.04 -2.36
C LYS A 406 -17.87 -20.69 -1.14
N GLY A 407 -18.22 -20.19 0.05
CA GLY A 407 -17.52 -20.53 1.29
C GLY A 407 -16.32 -19.63 1.52
N PHE A 408 -15.48 -20.03 2.46
CA PHE A 408 -14.39 -19.23 3.00
C PHE A 408 -13.02 -19.85 2.66
N PRO A 409 -11.98 -19.02 2.51
CA PRO A 409 -10.62 -19.52 2.32
C PRO A 409 -10.07 -20.17 3.59
N VAL A 410 -9.15 -21.12 3.38
CA VAL A 410 -8.46 -21.94 4.39
C VAL A 410 -6.98 -22.15 4.07
N SER A 411 -6.41 -21.32 3.16
CA SER A 411 -5.07 -21.53 2.60
C SER A 411 -4.62 -20.32 1.77
N GLY A 412 -3.39 -19.86 1.91
CA GLY A 412 -2.78 -18.81 1.09
C GLY A 412 -1.55 -18.21 1.77
N THR A 413 -1.62 -18.08 3.09
CA THR A 413 -0.50 -17.67 3.96
C THR A 413 0.67 -18.65 3.90
N ILE A 414 1.84 -18.14 3.55
CA ILE A 414 3.15 -18.79 3.62
C ILE A 414 4.05 -18.02 4.60
N ARG A 415 5.28 -18.50 4.83
CA ARG A 415 6.32 -17.72 5.51
C ARG A 415 7.67 -17.97 4.85
N THR A 416 8.16 -17.00 4.10
CA THR A 416 9.34 -17.17 3.23
C THR A 416 10.61 -17.55 3.99
N ALA A 417 10.80 -17.06 5.23
CA ALA A 417 11.94 -17.46 6.07
C ALA A 417 11.93 -18.96 6.43
N ASP A 418 10.74 -19.51 6.69
CA ASP A 418 10.51 -20.93 6.97
C ASP A 418 10.76 -21.79 5.72
N LEU A 419 10.23 -21.36 4.56
CA LEU A 419 10.38 -22.09 3.29
C LEU A 419 11.82 -22.11 2.77
N ILE A 420 12.57 -21.00 2.89
CA ILE A 420 13.99 -20.95 2.52
C ILE A 420 14.82 -21.80 3.47
N THR A 421 14.61 -21.68 4.78
CA THR A 421 15.43 -22.40 5.77
C THR A 421 15.20 -23.91 5.71
N LYS A 422 13.94 -24.36 5.55
CA LYS A 422 13.63 -25.78 5.38
C LYS A 422 14.20 -26.37 4.09
N ALA A 423 14.49 -25.55 3.07
CA ALA A 423 15.04 -26.02 1.80
C ALA A 423 16.54 -26.36 1.84
N GLU A 424 17.22 -26.20 2.98
CA GLU A 424 18.63 -26.60 3.21
C GLU A 424 19.61 -26.11 2.13
N LEU A 425 19.32 -24.94 1.54
CA LEU A 425 20.03 -24.41 0.39
C LEU A 425 21.50 -24.14 0.72
N LYS A 426 22.39 -24.42 -0.24
CA LYS A 426 23.85 -24.20 -0.10
C LYS A 426 24.42 -23.49 -1.32
N ILE A 427 25.51 -22.75 -1.09
CA ILE A 427 26.36 -22.19 -2.15
C ILE A 427 27.61 -23.07 -2.36
N GLU A 428 28.34 -22.82 -3.45
CA GLU A 428 29.45 -23.66 -3.96
C GLU A 428 30.55 -24.00 -2.95
N ASN A 429 30.82 -23.13 -1.96
CA ASN A 429 31.83 -23.36 -0.92
C ASN A 429 31.33 -24.26 0.24
N GLY A 430 30.09 -24.73 0.18
CA GLY A 430 29.46 -25.57 1.21
C GLY A 430 28.66 -24.80 2.28
N ASN A 431 28.72 -23.45 2.31
CA ASN A 431 27.95 -22.65 3.26
C ASN A 431 26.44 -22.86 3.05
N SER A 432 25.70 -23.03 4.14
CA SER A 432 24.23 -23.08 4.15
C SER A 432 23.63 -21.68 4.13
N ILE A 433 22.46 -21.53 3.51
CA ILE A 433 21.65 -20.31 3.55
C ILE A 433 20.57 -20.49 4.61
N VAL A 434 20.43 -19.52 5.52
CA VAL A 434 19.34 -19.48 6.51
C VAL A 434 18.66 -18.11 6.45
N ALA A 435 17.34 -18.11 6.46
CA ALA A 435 16.52 -16.91 6.34
C ALA A 435 15.86 -16.52 7.67
N TYR A 436 15.71 -15.22 7.89
CA TYR A 436 15.20 -14.63 9.13
C TYR A 436 14.23 -13.49 8.83
N ASP A 437 13.12 -13.40 9.54
CA ASP A 437 12.10 -12.35 9.36
C ASP A 437 11.81 -11.54 10.64
N GLY A 438 12.48 -11.87 11.76
CA GLY A 438 12.20 -11.23 13.04
C GLY A 438 10.89 -11.68 13.70
N GLY A 439 10.06 -12.50 13.05
CA GLY A 439 8.86 -13.08 13.64
C GLY A 439 9.20 -14.16 14.68
N ASP A 440 8.32 -14.35 15.66
CA ASP A 440 8.50 -15.42 16.65
C ASP A 440 7.97 -16.78 16.15
N CYS A 441 7.94 -17.81 17.00
CA CYS A 441 7.18 -19.03 16.73
C CYS A 441 5.70 -18.71 16.50
N PHE A 442 5.11 -19.26 15.43
CA PHE A 442 3.74 -19.00 15.03
C PHE A 442 2.98 -20.32 14.85
N PHE A 443 1.73 -20.35 15.32
CA PHE A 443 0.79 -21.43 15.04
C PHE A 443 -0.34 -20.87 14.17
N ASN A 444 -0.58 -21.51 13.05
CA ASN A 444 -1.79 -21.30 12.26
C ASN A 444 -2.13 -22.64 11.57
N LYS A 445 -3.18 -23.26 12.06
CA LYS A 445 -3.76 -24.54 11.61
C LYS A 445 -4.05 -24.63 10.10
N TYR A 446 -4.07 -23.49 9.40
CA TYR A 446 -4.45 -23.34 8.00
C TYR A 446 -3.33 -22.76 7.10
N MET A 447 -2.14 -22.47 7.66
CA MET A 447 -0.97 -22.00 6.89
C MET A 447 -0.66 -22.94 5.71
N GLY A 448 -0.64 -22.37 4.51
CA GLY A 448 -0.36 -23.04 3.23
C GLY A 448 -1.22 -24.26 2.89
N ALA A 449 -2.18 -24.64 3.74
CA ALA A 449 -2.81 -25.97 3.78
C ALA A 449 -1.83 -27.12 3.46
N ILE A 450 -0.74 -27.20 4.25
CA ILE A 450 0.30 -28.25 4.17
C ILE A 450 -0.34 -29.62 3.90
N ARG A 451 0.21 -30.39 2.95
CA ARG A 451 -0.24 -31.76 2.68
C ARG A 451 0.65 -32.79 3.38
N ASN A 452 0.05 -33.86 3.86
CA ASN A 452 0.77 -35.07 4.25
C ASN A 452 1.33 -35.77 3.01
N GLY A 453 2.25 -36.73 3.20
CA GLY A 453 2.84 -37.51 2.10
C GLY A 453 1.84 -38.32 1.25
N ASP A 454 0.63 -38.57 1.76
CA ASP A 454 -0.48 -39.16 0.99
C ASP A 454 -1.26 -38.11 0.16
N GLY A 455 -1.19 -36.82 0.53
CA GLY A 455 -1.92 -35.71 -0.05
C GLY A 455 -3.13 -35.20 0.73
N SER A 456 -3.47 -35.82 1.88
CA SER A 456 -4.44 -35.29 2.83
C SER A 456 -3.97 -33.95 3.42
N ILE A 457 -4.89 -33.12 3.94
CA ILE A 457 -4.50 -31.88 4.62
C ILE A 457 -3.83 -32.25 5.94
N ASN A 458 -2.61 -31.78 6.13
CA ASN A 458 -1.80 -31.98 7.31
C ASN A 458 -2.32 -31.10 8.46
N THR A 459 -3.25 -31.66 9.22
CA THR A 459 -3.73 -31.11 10.50
C THR A 459 -2.74 -31.34 11.66
N GLN A 460 -1.57 -31.92 11.40
CA GLN A 460 -0.55 -32.33 12.37
C GLN A 460 0.86 -31.80 12.03
N SER A 461 0.97 -30.61 11.41
CA SER A 461 2.24 -29.86 11.35
C SER A 461 2.73 -29.37 12.72
N SER A 462 1.95 -29.65 13.78
CA SER A 462 2.33 -29.72 15.20
C SER A 462 3.47 -30.73 15.45
N GLY A 463 4.68 -30.40 15.00
CA GLY A 463 5.83 -31.31 14.93
C GLY A 463 6.94 -31.08 15.97
N TYR A 464 6.80 -30.12 16.88
CA TYR A 464 7.86 -29.77 17.83
C TYR A 464 7.32 -29.49 19.24
N ASN A 465 7.57 -30.43 20.16
CA ASN A 465 7.81 -30.04 21.54
C ASN A 465 9.20 -29.40 21.58
N ALA A 466 9.28 -28.10 21.83
CA ALA A 466 10.55 -27.44 22.10
C ALA A 466 10.91 -27.64 23.59
N PRO A 467 11.94 -28.46 23.93
CA PRO A 467 12.76 -28.11 25.09
C PRO A 467 13.40 -26.73 24.83
N ASP A 468 13.72 -26.01 25.92
CA ASP A 468 14.46 -24.74 25.92
C ASP A 468 14.00 -23.61 24.96
N GLY A 469 13.09 -22.75 25.44
CA GLY A 469 13.27 -21.29 25.38
C GLY A 469 13.29 -20.56 24.01
N LYS A 470 13.08 -21.23 22.87
CA LYS A 470 13.17 -20.62 21.53
C LYS A 470 11.99 -19.74 21.11
N CYS A 471 10.89 -19.74 21.85
CA CYS A 471 9.70 -18.92 21.61
C CYS A 471 9.47 -17.96 22.79
N LYS A 472 9.18 -16.67 22.56
CA LYS A 472 8.95 -15.71 23.65
C LYS A 472 7.63 -15.96 24.39
N ASN A 473 6.60 -16.42 23.68
CA ASN A 473 5.24 -16.54 24.20
C ASN A 473 4.93 -17.89 24.89
N SER A 474 5.87 -18.84 24.93
CA SER A 474 5.66 -20.15 25.58
C SER A 474 5.72 -20.07 27.11
N LYS A 475 4.67 -19.52 27.73
CA LYS A 475 4.40 -19.61 29.19
C LYS A 475 3.97 -21.01 29.65
N LYS A 476 4.00 -21.99 28.75
CA LYS A 476 3.75 -23.41 28.99
C LYS A 476 4.76 -24.21 28.16
N GLU A 477 5.21 -25.32 28.70
CA GLU A 477 5.89 -26.36 27.92
C GLU A 477 4.88 -27.03 26.97
N ASN A 478 5.37 -27.64 25.88
CA ASN A 478 4.57 -28.41 24.92
C ASN A 478 3.43 -27.62 24.23
N ILE A 479 3.72 -26.42 23.70
CA ILE A 479 2.84 -25.71 22.76
C ILE A 479 3.22 -26.08 21.33
N ALA A 480 2.25 -26.55 20.54
CA ALA A 480 2.43 -26.80 19.12
C ALA A 480 2.55 -25.48 18.32
N TYR A 481 3.46 -25.46 17.35
CA TYR A 481 3.61 -24.37 16.36
C TYR A 481 3.70 -24.95 14.95
N THR A 482 3.36 -24.15 13.93
CA THR A 482 3.48 -24.53 12.51
C THR A 482 4.74 -23.95 11.86
N SER A 483 5.26 -22.83 12.39
CA SER A 483 6.55 -22.24 12.06
C SER A 483 7.35 -21.92 13.33
N PRO A 484 8.66 -22.24 13.39
CA PRO A 484 9.54 -21.83 14.49
C PRO A 484 9.84 -20.32 14.47
N SER A 485 10.60 -19.87 15.47
CA SER A 485 11.08 -18.49 15.59
C SER A 485 12.21 -18.20 14.59
N TYR A 486 12.12 -17.08 13.87
CA TYR A 486 13.07 -16.64 12.83
C TYR A 486 13.67 -15.27 13.17
N ARG A 487 13.98 -15.08 14.46
CA ARG A 487 14.66 -13.89 15.01
C ARG A 487 16.06 -13.69 14.42
N VAL A 488 16.40 -12.45 14.08
CA VAL A 488 17.65 -12.12 13.38
C VAL A 488 18.86 -12.25 14.33
N PRO A 489 19.91 -13.00 13.95
CA PRO A 489 21.11 -13.12 14.78
C PRO A 489 21.90 -11.81 14.83
N LYS A 490 22.53 -11.52 15.98
CA LYS A 490 23.34 -10.31 16.18
C LYS A 490 24.59 -10.23 15.30
N ASP A 491 25.17 -11.39 14.95
CA ASP A 491 26.22 -11.47 13.94
C ASP A 491 25.62 -11.96 12.62
N LEU A 492 25.86 -11.18 11.57
CA LEU A 492 25.46 -11.46 10.21
C LEU A 492 26.64 -11.93 9.34
N SER A 493 27.83 -12.07 9.93
CA SER A 493 28.99 -12.65 9.26
C SER A 493 28.79 -14.13 8.94
N ASN A 494 29.38 -14.61 7.84
CA ASN A 494 29.28 -15.99 7.35
C ASN A 494 30.42 -16.90 7.85
N LYS A 495 31.10 -16.51 8.95
CA LYS A 495 32.28 -17.21 9.51
C LYS A 495 31.96 -18.57 10.14
N ASP A 496 30.70 -18.81 10.45
CA ASP A 496 30.13 -20.06 10.96
C ASP A 496 29.70 -21.02 9.84
N GLY A 497 29.92 -20.67 8.57
CA GLY A 497 29.43 -21.42 7.42
C GLY A 497 27.96 -21.16 7.08
N ILE A 498 27.33 -20.13 7.65
CA ILE A 498 25.94 -19.76 7.39
C ILE A 498 25.87 -18.38 6.72
N GLU A 499 25.36 -18.33 5.50
CA GLU A 499 24.93 -17.12 4.82
C GLU A 499 23.55 -16.69 5.34
N LYS A 500 23.47 -15.49 5.92
CA LYS A 500 22.23 -14.95 6.49
C LYS A 500 21.44 -14.24 5.39
N VAL A 501 20.12 -14.44 5.36
CA VAL A 501 19.19 -13.72 4.49
C VAL A 501 18.10 -13.13 5.37
N ILE A 502 17.75 -11.85 5.15
CA ILE A 502 16.70 -11.17 5.91
C ILE A 502 15.49 -10.94 5.01
N ILE A 503 14.32 -11.36 5.46
CA ILE A 503 13.04 -11.21 4.78
C ILE A 503 12.25 -10.14 5.52
N ALA A 504 11.76 -9.10 4.84
CA ALA A 504 10.75 -8.20 5.41
C ALA A 504 9.38 -8.54 4.79
N PRO A 505 8.51 -9.27 5.51
CA PRO A 505 7.21 -9.69 5.00
C PRO A 505 6.20 -8.55 4.96
N ASN A 506 5.45 -8.47 3.87
CA ASN A 506 4.47 -7.40 3.62
C ASN A 506 3.20 -7.92 2.90
N GLY A 507 2.80 -9.18 3.12
CA GLY A 507 1.59 -9.74 2.51
C GLY A 507 1.84 -10.20 1.07
N GLY A 508 1.25 -9.53 0.09
CA GLY A 508 1.34 -9.89 -1.33
C GLY A 508 2.71 -9.68 -2.00
N THR A 509 3.73 -9.17 -1.29
CA THR A 509 5.12 -9.05 -1.79
C THR A 509 6.13 -9.17 -0.64
N ASP A 510 7.26 -9.84 -0.86
CA ASP A 510 8.40 -9.86 0.06
C ASP A 510 9.58 -9.02 -0.42
N TYR A 511 10.28 -8.43 0.54
CA TYR A 511 11.58 -7.81 0.37
C TYR A 511 12.68 -8.69 0.94
N ILE A 512 13.68 -9.03 0.13
CA ILE A 512 14.79 -9.90 0.48
C ILE A 512 16.08 -9.08 0.54
N TYR A 513 16.77 -9.14 1.67
CA TYR A 513 18.05 -8.48 1.91
C TYR A 513 19.12 -9.55 2.16
N ILE A 514 20.30 -9.38 1.60
CA ILE A 514 21.42 -10.34 1.68
C ILE A 514 22.60 -9.61 2.33
N PRO A 515 22.74 -9.58 3.67
CA PRO A 515 23.79 -8.82 4.37
C PRO A 515 25.24 -9.07 3.92
N SER A 516 25.55 -10.21 3.30
CA SER A 516 26.87 -10.51 2.72
C SER A 516 27.05 -10.00 1.29
N HIS A 517 25.97 -9.57 0.63
CA HIS A 517 25.85 -9.26 -0.81
C HIS A 517 26.54 -10.30 -1.73
N ASN A 518 26.55 -11.56 -1.30
CA ASN A 518 27.23 -12.66 -1.99
C ASN A 518 26.46 -13.04 -3.28
N PRO A 519 27.06 -12.89 -4.48
CA PRO A 519 26.36 -13.16 -5.75
C PRO A 519 25.90 -14.62 -5.91
N GLN A 520 26.53 -15.58 -5.21
CA GLN A 520 26.09 -16.98 -5.24
C GLN A 520 24.83 -17.19 -4.40
N VAL A 521 24.70 -16.51 -3.26
CA VAL A 521 23.47 -16.53 -2.43
C VAL A 521 22.30 -15.96 -3.22
N MET A 522 22.51 -14.82 -3.88
CA MET A 522 21.53 -14.20 -4.77
C MET A 522 21.05 -15.17 -5.88
N LYS A 523 21.96 -15.83 -6.60
CA LYS A 523 21.58 -16.82 -7.64
C LYS A 523 20.79 -18.01 -7.09
N VAL A 524 21.17 -18.54 -5.93
CA VAL A 524 20.48 -19.68 -5.30
C VAL A 524 19.07 -19.29 -4.86
N LEU A 525 18.90 -18.11 -4.27
CA LEU A 525 17.58 -17.56 -3.92
C LEU A 525 16.71 -17.32 -5.17
N VAL A 526 17.28 -16.75 -6.24
CA VAL A 526 16.59 -16.59 -7.53
C VAL A 526 16.12 -17.95 -8.07
N ASN A 527 16.93 -19.01 -8.02
CA ASN A 527 16.50 -20.35 -8.44
C ASN A 527 15.39 -20.92 -7.55
N PHE A 528 15.47 -20.72 -6.24
CA PHE A 528 14.46 -21.13 -5.28
C PHE A 528 13.08 -20.49 -5.57
N PHE A 529 13.01 -19.17 -5.75
CA PHE A 529 11.74 -18.47 -6.03
C PHE A 529 11.12 -18.90 -7.36
N GLN A 530 11.95 -19.07 -8.41
CA GLN A 530 11.45 -19.48 -9.74
C GLN A 530 10.75 -20.85 -9.71
N ARG A 531 11.25 -21.76 -8.88
CA ARG A 531 10.81 -23.16 -8.75
C ARG A 531 9.59 -23.38 -7.83
N ARG A 532 8.97 -22.32 -7.31
CA ARG A 532 7.88 -22.41 -6.31
C ARG A 532 6.66 -21.58 -6.72
N GLN A 533 5.44 -22.13 -6.63
CA GLN A 533 4.24 -21.53 -7.24
C GLN A 533 3.69 -20.30 -6.51
N GLU A 534 3.86 -20.22 -5.20
CA GLU A 534 3.47 -19.09 -4.35
C GLU A 534 4.11 -17.76 -4.80
N TYR A 535 5.28 -17.82 -5.44
CA TYR A 535 6.02 -16.66 -5.93
C TYR A 535 5.78 -16.38 -7.41
N SER A 536 5.77 -15.10 -7.75
CA SER A 536 5.42 -14.55 -9.06
C SER A 536 6.58 -13.71 -9.62
N ALA A 537 6.32 -12.46 -10.03
CA ALA A 537 7.32 -11.57 -10.60
C ALA A 537 8.54 -11.35 -9.67
N LEU A 538 9.74 -11.41 -10.25
CA LEU A 538 11.01 -11.23 -9.55
C LEU A 538 11.75 -9.99 -10.06
N PHE A 539 12.21 -9.16 -9.12
CA PHE A 539 13.05 -7.98 -9.39
C PHE A 539 14.32 -8.00 -8.53
N LEU A 540 15.44 -7.55 -9.08
CA LEU A 540 16.78 -7.64 -8.46
C LEU A 540 17.56 -6.33 -8.65
N ASP A 541 18.31 -5.94 -7.62
CA ASP A 541 19.23 -4.79 -7.65
C ASP A 541 20.37 -5.02 -8.65
N GLU A 542 20.22 -4.46 -9.85
CA GLU A 542 21.22 -4.51 -10.91
C GLU A 542 22.54 -3.81 -10.52
N SER A 543 22.45 -2.77 -9.70
CA SER A 543 23.55 -1.87 -9.37
C SER A 543 24.53 -2.53 -8.39
N ARG A 544 23.99 -3.16 -7.34
CA ARG A 544 24.73 -3.76 -6.21
C ARG A 544 25.52 -5.00 -6.59
N TYR A 545 25.01 -5.77 -7.55
CA TYR A 545 25.66 -6.98 -8.04
C TYR A 545 26.51 -6.76 -9.31
N HIS A 546 26.59 -5.51 -9.80
CA HIS A 546 27.41 -5.09 -10.95
C HIS A 546 27.23 -5.97 -12.21
N LEU A 547 26.02 -6.47 -12.46
CA LEU A 547 25.80 -7.66 -13.30
C LEU A 547 26.04 -7.46 -14.80
N GLY A 548 25.88 -6.23 -15.31
CA GLY A 548 26.08 -5.90 -16.72
C GLY A 548 25.31 -6.84 -17.66
N THR A 549 26.02 -7.51 -18.57
CA THR A 549 25.46 -8.50 -19.52
C THR A 549 25.12 -9.86 -18.90
N HIS A 550 25.42 -10.09 -17.62
CA HIS A 550 25.26 -11.38 -16.93
C HIS A 550 24.09 -11.37 -15.93
N PHE A 551 23.06 -10.55 -16.17
CA PHE A 551 21.87 -10.48 -15.35
C PHE A 551 21.14 -11.85 -15.28
N PRO A 552 20.69 -12.32 -14.11
CA PRO A 552 20.01 -13.61 -13.96
C PRO A 552 18.78 -13.75 -14.85
N ARG A 553 18.66 -14.90 -15.51
CA ARG A 553 17.46 -15.24 -16.30
C ARG A 553 16.23 -15.33 -15.40
N GLY A 554 15.08 -15.02 -15.96
CA GLY A 554 13.78 -14.99 -15.28
C GLY A 554 13.49 -13.71 -14.51
N VAL A 555 14.49 -12.92 -14.15
CA VAL A 555 14.36 -11.74 -13.27
C VAL A 555 14.36 -10.43 -14.07
N LEU A 556 13.73 -9.37 -13.56
CA LEU A 556 13.83 -8.00 -14.09
C LEU A 556 14.66 -7.07 -13.16
N PRO A 557 15.17 -5.93 -13.65
CA PRO A 557 15.88 -4.95 -12.81
C PRO A 557 14.93 -4.17 -11.89
N LEU A 558 15.40 -3.65 -10.74
CA LEU A 558 14.57 -2.85 -9.82
C LEU A 558 14.26 -1.45 -10.37
N SER A 559 15.09 -0.91 -11.27
CA SER A 559 14.81 0.36 -11.96
C SER A 559 13.52 0.30 -12.81
N TYR A 560 13.17 -0.88 -13.35
CA TYR A 560 11.99 -1.07 -14.20
C TYR A 560 10.66 -0.90 -13.45
N VAL A 561 10.70 -0.96 -12.12
CA VAL A 561 9.56 -0.76 -11.21
C VAL A 561 9.78 0.42 -10.25
N LYS A 562 10.74 1.31 -10.58
CA LYS A 562 11.10 2.52 -9.81
C LYS A 562 11.43 2.23 -8.32
N LEU A 563 12.02 1.06 -8.02
CA LEU A 563 12.43 0.65 -6.67
C LEU A 563 13.95 0.78 -6.41
N GLU A 564 14.78 0.84 -7.44
CA GLU A 564 16.23 1.09 -7.30
C GLU A 564 16.47 2.46 -6.63
N ASN A 565 17.34 2.51 -5.61
CA ASN A 565 17.68 3.76 -4.92
C ASN A 565 19.17 4.07 -4.97
N LYS A 566 19.50 5.31 -5.37
CA LYS A 566 20.88 5.82 -5.52
C LYS A 566 21.68 5.90 -4.21
N SER A 567 21.07 5.64 -3.06
CA SER A 567 21.74 5.51 -1.75
C SER A 567 21.76 4.06 -1.22
N GLY A 568 21.39 3.07 -2.05
CA GLY A 568 21.42 1.64 -1.70
C GLY A 568 20.38 1.21 -0.66
N ARG A 569 19.35 2.02 -0.40
CA ARG A 569 18.32 1.78 0.64
C ARG A 569 17.32 0.67 0.31
N ASN A 570 17.27 0.24 -0.95
CA ASN A 570 16.41 -0.84 -1.44
C ASN A 570 16.87 -2.24 -0.94
N PRO A 571 15.97 -3.23 -0.93
CA PRO A 571 16.33 -4.64 -0.83
C PRO A 571 17.18 -5.13 -2.02
N ASP A 572 17.84 -6.27 -1.84
CA ASP A 572 18.58 -6.98 -2.89
C ASP A 572 17.63 -7.59 -3.93
N ILE A 573 16.56 -8.27 -3.48
CA ILE A 573 15.52 -8.88 -4.34
C ILE A 573 14.13 -8.44 -3.84
N VAL A 574 13.21 -8.20 -4.75
CA VAL A 574 11.77 -8.04 -4.48
C VAL A 574 11.02 -9.16 -5.20
N VAL A 575 10.15 -9.87 -4.48
CA VAL A 575 9.34 -10.98 -5.03
C VAL A 575 7.86 -10.77 -4.74
N SER A 576 7.07 -10.61 -5.80
CA SER A 576 5.61 -10.60 -5.68
C SER A 576 5.11 -12.01 -5.40
N MET A 577 4.05 -12.13 -4.60
CA MET A 577 3.27 -13.35 -4.49
C MET A 577 2.42 -13.58 -5.75
N THR A 578 1.93 -14.81 -5.92
CA THR A 578 1.06 -15.22 -7.03
C THR A 578 -0.39 -14.83 -6.77
N SER A 579 -0.88 -13.89 -7.59
CA SER A 579 -2.27 -13.44 -7.62
C SER A 579 -3.07 -14.05 -8.79
N ASN A 580 -4.39 -14.19 -8.67
CA ASN A 580 -5.27 -14.57 -9.78
C ASN A 580 -6.57 -13.74 -9.79
N ALA A 581 -6.64 -12.75 -10.67
CA ALA A 581 -7.80 -11.86 -10.83
C ALA A 581 -9.08 -12.57 -11.32
N ASN A 582 -8.97 -13.79 -11.88
CA ASN A 582 -10.09 -14.51 -12.49
C ASN A 582 -10.82 -15.45 -11.51
N VAL A 583 -10.36 -15.57 -10.26
CA VAL A 583 -11.11 -16.26 -9.20
C VAL A 583 -12.01 -15.25 -8.50
N ILE A 584 -13.28 -15.62 -8.33
CA ILE A 584 -14.28 -14.82 -7.62
C ILE A 584 -14.61 -15.50 -6.29
N VAL A 585 -14.46 -14.76 -5.20
CA VAL A 585 -14.77 -15.18 -3.82
C VAL A 585 -15.84 -14.25 -3.28
N ASN A 586 -16.90 -14.80 -2.69
CA ASN A 586 -18.09 -14.09 -2.17
C ASN A 586 -18.81 -13.15 -3.16
N GLY A 587 -18.37 -13.03 -4.41
CA GLY A 587 -18.93 -12.16 -5.45
C GLY A 587 -17.94 -11.11 -5.98
N LEU A 588 -16.76 -10.96 -5.38
CA LEU A 588 -15.70 -10.07 -5.86
C LEU A 588 -14.54 -10.86 -6.49
N PRO A 589 -13.92 -10.36 -7.57
CA PRO A 589 -12.72 -10.95 -8.18
C PRO A 589 -11.44 -10.65 -7.38
N GLY A 590 -10.47 -11.55 -7.43
CA GLY A 590 -9.14 -11.37 -6.88
C GLY A 590 -8.81 -12.31 -5.73
N VAL A 591 -7.76 -13.09 -5.92
CA VAL A 591 -7.13 -13.90 -4.88
C VAL A 591 -5.62 -13.86 -4.96
N GLU A 592 -4.93 -14.10 -3.84
CA GLU A 592 -3.46 -14.21 -3.78
C GLU A 592 -2.95 -15.19 -2.72
N PHE A 593 -1.63 -15.42 -2.72
CA PHE A 593 -0.87 -15.90 -1.57
C PHE A 593 -0.36 -14.70 -0.75
N ASP A 594 -0.21 -14.85 0.57
CA ASP A 594 0.37 -13.83 1.44
C ASP A 594 1.55 -14.36 2.27
N SER A 595 2.42 -13.47 2.74
CA SER A 595 3.62 -13.82 3.53
C SER A 595 3.59 -13.38 5.01
N THR A 596 2.41 -13.02 5.54
CA THR A 596 2.32 -12.35 6.85
C THR A 596 2.77 -13.23 8.02
N SER A 597 3.45 -12.62 9.00
CA SER A 597 4.22 -13.35 10.03
C SER A 597 3.44 -13.72 11.30
N ASP A 598 2.33 -13.02 11.59
CA ASP A 598 1.73 -13.01 12.93
C ASP A 598 0.19 -13.15 12.99
N TYR A 599 -0.52 -13.18 11.85
CA TYR A 599 -2.01 -13.20 11.83
C TYR A 599 -2.60 -14.18 10.81
N ALA A 600 -3.75 -14.78 11.14
CA ALA A 600 -4.53 -15.60 10.22
C ALA A 600 -5.56 -14.76 9.46
N LEU A 601 -5.08 -13.97 8.50
CA LEU A 601 -5.87 -13.05 7.70
C LEU A 601 -6.79 -13.78 6.69
N ARG A 602 -7.74 -13.04 6.11
CA ARG A 602 -8.69 -13.53 5.08
C ARG A 602 -8.62 -12.76 3.76
N GLY A 603 -8.13 -11.54 3.80
CA GLY A 603 -7.72 -10.78 2.63
C GLY A 603 -6.33 -10.19 2.83
N ASP A 604 -5.65 -9.90 1.75
CA ASP A 604 -4.39 -9.16 1.76
C ASP A 604 -4.34 -8.21 0.57
N HIS A 605 -3.20 -7.53 0.44
CA HIS A 605 -2.83 -6.71 -0.69
C HIS A 605 -1.30 -6.74 -0.81
N GLY A 606 -0.75 -6.01 -1.78
CA GLY A 606 0.70 -5.86 -1.94
C GLY A 606 1.26 -6.64 -3.12
N SER A 607 0.48 -7.51 -3.79
CA SER A 607 0.96 -8.21 -4.98
C SER A 607 1.05 -7.29 -6.19
N PHE A 608 1.75 -7.76 -7.22
CA PHE A 608 1.70 -7.15 -8.54
C PHE A 608 0.46 -7.60 -9.36
N GLY A 609 -0.54 -8.16 -8.68
CA GLY A 609 -1.81 -8.57 -9.25
C GLY A 609 -2.65 -7.38 -9.70
N ARG A 610 -3.40 -7.56 -10.79
CA ARG A 610 -4.21 -6.48 -11.37
C ARG A 610 -5.30 -5.95 -10.42
N ILE A 611 -5.71 -6.72 -9.41
CA ILE A 611 -6.74 -6.30 -8.44
C ILE A 611 -6.16 -5.30 -7.44
N ASP A 612 -5.00 -5.59 -6.86
CA ASP A 612 -4.37 -4.72 -5.84
C ASP A 612 -3.73 -3.46 -6.46
N VAL A 613 -3.30 -3.58 -7.72
CA VAL A 613 -2.75 -2.48 -8.51
C VAL A 613 -3.84 -1.51 -8.98
N HIS A 614 -5.05 -1.96 -9.31
CA HIS A 614 -6.13 -1.08 -9.77
C HIS A 614 -7.00 -0.62 -8.61
N ASN A 615 -6.96 0.67 -8.30
CA ASN A 615 -7.66 1.24 -7.14
C ASN A 615 -8.65 2.36 -7.53
N THR A 616 -9.42 2.85 -6.56
CA THR A 616 -10.37 3.96 -6.78
C THR A 616 -9.68 5.33 -6.78
N LEU A 617 -9.92 6.14 -7.82
CA LEU A 617 -9.68 7.59 -7.80
C LEU A 617 -10.90 8.34 -8.37
N LEU A 618 -11.44 9.27 -7.58
CA LEU A 618 -12.49 10.22 -7.96
C LEU A 618 -12.06 11.64 -7.57
N ALA A 619 -12.45 12.65 -8.33
CA ALA A 619 -12.21 14.04 -7.94
C ALA A 619 -13.36 14.98 -8.32
N MET A 620 -13.68 15.95 -7.48
CA MET A 620 -14.63 17.01 -7.81
C MET A 620 -14.28 18.35 -7.15
N GLY A 621 -14.95 19.41 -7.58
CA GLY A 621 -14.82 20.76 -7.02
C GLY A 621 -14.71 21.85 -8.09
N PRO A 622 -14.36 23.09 -7.71
CA PRO A 622 -14.25 24.21 -8.65
C PRO A 622 -13.16 24.02 -9.71
N ASN A 623 -12.12 23.21 -9.48
CA ASN A 623 -10.99 23.06 -10.40
C ASN A 623 -11.07 21.82 -11.31
N PHE A 624 -11.80 20.78 -10.90
CA PHE A 624 -12.00 19.56 -11.69
C PHE A 624 -13.15 19.69 -12.70
N ASN A 625 -13.09 18.97 -13.82
CA ASN A 625 -14.21 18.86 -14.76
C ASN A 625 -15.44 18.18 -14.11
N ASN A 626 -16.63 18.40 -14.66
CA ASN A 626 -17.88 17.82 -14.16
C ASN A 626 -18.31 16.65 -15.06
N ALA A 627 -18.99 15.65 -14.48
CA ALA A 627 -19.59 14.50 -15.16
C ALA A 627 -18.65 13.80 -16.19
N MET A 628 -17.38 13.65 -15.83
CA MET A 628 -16.32 13.19 -16.72
C MET A 628 -15.84 11.79 -16.34
N LYS A 629 -15.70 10.89 -17.31
CA LYS A 629 -14.98 9.62 -17.12
C LYS A 629 -13.62 9.72 -17.81
N ASN A 630 -12.53 9.71 -17.04
CA ASN A 630 -11.16 9.77 -17.56
C ASN A 630 -10.62 8.35 -17.80
N TYR A 631 -10.24 8.06 -19.05
CA TYR A 631 -9.65 6.80 -19.49
C TYR A 631 -8.15 6.92 -19.77
N VAL A 632 -7.55 8.11 -19.58
CA VAL A 632 -6.09 8.25 -19.54
C VAL A 632 -5.59 7.60 -18.25
N PRO A 633 -4.58 6.71 -18.31
CA PRO A 633 -4.05 6.08 -17.10
C PRO A 633 -3.53 7.11 -16.10
N THR A 634 -3.77 6.84 -14.83
CA THR A 634 -3.35 7.68 -13.70
C THR A 634 -2.78 6.80 -12.61
N GLY A 635 -2.11 7.39 -11.63
CA GLY A 635 -1.69 6.67 -10.44
C GLY A 635 -1.65 7.54 -9.21
N ASN A 636 -1.49 6.90 -8.05
CA ASN A 636 -1.41 7.55 -6.75
C ASN A 636 -0.30 8.63 -6.69
N VAL A 637 0.74 8.46 -7.51
CA VAL A 637 1.87 9.39 -7.71
C VAL A 637 1.45 10.75 -8.28
N ASP A 638 0.36 10.82 -9.05
CA ASP A 638 -0.13 12.03 -9.71
C ASP A 638 -0.94 12.95 -8.76
N VAL A 639 -1.36 12.42 -7.62
CA VAL A 639 -2.25 13.12 -6.66
C VAL A 639 -1.54 14.33 -6.05
N ALA A 640 -0.33 14.16 -5.51
CA ALA A 640 0.42 15.23 -4.87
C ALA A 640 0.73 16.43 -5.79
N PRO A 641 1.32 16.25 -7.00
CA PRO A 641 1.54 17.37 -7.92
C PRO A 641 0.23 18.01 -8.41
N THR A 642 -0.85 17.24 -8.56
CA THR A 642 -2.17 17.78 -8.93
C THR A 642 -2.77 18.66 -7.81
N ILE A 643 -2.66 18.24 -6.54
CA ILE A 643 -3.09 19.07 -5.39
C ILE A 643 -2.26 20.35 -5.29
N ALA A 644 -0.93 20.25 -5.43
CA ALA A 644 -0.05 21.42 -5.42
C ALA A 644 -0.46 22.43 -6.51
N LYS A 645 -0.78 21.95 -7.72
CA LYS A 645 -1.27 22.79 -8.83
C LYS A 645 -2.58 23.51 -8.49
N ILE A 646 -3.54 22.84 -7.86
CA ILE A 646 -4.84 23.40 -7.46
C ILE A 646 -4.66 24.52 -6.41
N LEU A 647 -3.77 24.32 -5.45
CA LEU A 647 -3.43 25.33 -4.43
C LEU A 647 -2.54 26.46 -5.00
N GLY A 648 -1.90 26.23 -6.15
CA GLY A 648 -1.13 27.22 -6.90
C GLY A 648 0.36 27.24 -6.59
N PHE A 649 0.92 26.11 -6.16
CA PHE A 649 2.36 25.87 -6.07
C PHE A 649 2.75 24.62 -6.88
N THR A 650 4.00 24.19 -6.73
CA THR A 650 4.57 23.00 -7.40
C THR A 650 5.49 22.29 -6.42
N ILE A 651 5.42 20.97 -6.35
CA ILE A 651 6.47 20.15 -5.73
C ILE A 651 7.61 20.04 -6.76
N PRO A 652 8.89 20.29 -6.41
CA PRO A 652 9.99 20.23 -7.37
C PRO A 652 10.28 18.80 -7.83
N ASN A 653 10.32 18.59 -9.15
CA ASN A 653 10.82 17.37 -9.80
C ASN A 653 10.10 16.06 -9.40
N THR A 654 8.77 16.04 -9.26
CA THR A 654 8.00 14.81 -8.99
C THR A 654 8.11 13.79 -10.14
N ASP A 655 8.02 12.48 -9.84
CA ASP A 655 7.79 11.44 -10.85
C ASP A 655 6.37 11.56 -11.43
N GLY A 656 5.40 11.80 -10.55
CA GLY A 656 3.99 11.94 -10.91
C GLY A 656 3.68 13.20 -11.72
N ARG A 657 2.65 13.10 -12.56
CA ARG A 657 2.20 14.18 -13.44
C ARG A 657 1.05 14.96 -12.85
N ILE A 658 0.84 16.17 -13.35
CA ILE A 658 -0.41 16.91 -13.12
C ILE A 658 -1.48 16.33 -14.07
N LEU A 659 -2.65 16.00 -13.52
CA LEU A 659 -3.80 15.43 -14.23
C LEU A 659 -4.57 16.50 -15.02
N TYR A 660 -3.88 17.18 -15.94
CA TYR A 660 -4.37 18.35 -16.66
C TYR A 660 -5.66 18.08 -17.47
N GLU A 661 -5.84 16.89 -18.03
CA GLU A 661 -7.07 16.49 -18.73
C GLU A 661 -8.33 16.52 -17.85
N SER A 662 -8.16 16.38 -16.53
CA SER A 662 -9.26 16.41 -15.55
C SER A 662 -9.51 17.82 -14.97
N LEU A 663 -8.69 18.82 -15.33
CA LEU A 663 -8.77 20.17 -14.77
C LEU A 663 -9.43 21.17 -15.74
N LYS A 664 -10.39 21.94 -15.23
CA LYS A 664 -11.09 23.01 -15.96
C LYS A 664 -10.10 24.05 -16.50
N GLY A 665 -10.18 24.32 -17.80
CA GLY A 665 -9.39 25.38 -18.46
C GLY A 665 -7.89 25.08 -18.61
N SER A 666 -7.46 23.83 -18.43
CA SER A 666 -6.06 23.41 -18.61
C SER A 666 -5.54 23.51 -20.05
N GLY A 667 -6.44 23.49 -21.04
CA GLY A 667 -6.10 23.31 -22.45
C GLY A 667 -5.66 21.88 -22.80
N TYR A 668 -5.84 20.90 -21.91
CA TYR A 668 -5.62 19.47 -22.15
C TYR A 668 -6.95 18.72 -22.17
N THR A 669 -6.99 17.65 -22.96
CA THR A 669 -8.10 16.70 -23.09
C THR A 669 -7.52 15.28 -23.02
N GLN A 670 -8.36 14.25 -22.95
CA GLN A 670 -7.87 12.86 -23.00
C GLN A 670 -7.11 12.57 -24.32
N GLU A 671 -7.55 13.18 -25.42
CA GLU A 671 -6.89 13.15 -26.74
C GLU A 671 -5.51 13.83 -26.76
N SER A 672 -5.17 14.62 -25.73
CA SER A 672 -3.82 15.19 -25.56
C SER A 672 -2.79 14.17 -25.09
N TYR A 673 -3.17 12.89 -24.95
CA TYR A 673 -2.34 11.79 -24.46
C TYR A 673 -2.47 10.55 -25.36
N LYS A 674 -1.36 10.08 -25.94
CA LYS A 674 -1.29 8.80 -26.65
C LYS A 674 -0.93 7.68 -25.67
N ILE A 675 -1.87 6.76 -25.44
CA ILE A 675 -1.70 5.59 -24.58
C ILE A 675 -1.20 4.41 -25.45
N ASN A 676 -0.21 3.66 -24.98
CA ASN A 676 0.31 2.46 -25.66
C ASN A 676 0.62 1.39 -24.59
N PRO A 677 0.31 0.11 -24.82
CA PRO A 677 0.79 -0.97 -23.95
C PRO A 677 2.31 -1.12 -24.09
N LEU A 678 2.99 -1.33 -22.97
CA LEU A 678 4.43 -1.55 -22.86
C LEU A 678 4.66 -2.82 -22.06
N ILE A 679 4.78 -3.95 -22.75
CA ILE A 679 5.07 -5.25 -22.13
C ILE A 679 6.59 -5.46 -22.12
N VAL A 680 7.14 -5.74 -20.94
CA VAL A 680 8.56 -5.95 -20.71
C VAL A 680 8.76 -7.35 -20.13
N THR A 681 9.61 -8.14 -20.77
CA THR A 681 9.88 -9.54 -20.39
C THR A 681 11.35 -9.74 -20.06
N SER A 682 11.62 -10.51 -19.01
CA SER A 682 12.96 -11.04 -18.76
C SER A 682 13.30 -12.16 -19.74
N SER A 683 14.58 -12.51 -19.84
CA SER A 683 15.00 -13.71 -20.56
C SER A 683 14.49 -14.98 -19.85
N ALA A 684 14.19 -16.05 -20.59
CA ALA A 684 13.66 -17.28 -20.00
C ALA A 684 14.71 -18.06 -19.19
N SER A 685 14.40 -18.30 -17.91
CA SER A 685 15.01 -19.36 -17.11
C SER A 685 14.37 -20.70 -17.51
N CYS A 686 15.17 -21.76 -17.62
CA CYS A 686 14.77 -23.03 -18.25
C CYS A 686 15.35 -24.25 -17.52
N ASP A 687 14.81 -25.42 -17.84
CA ASP A 687 15.10 -26.72 -17.22
C ASP A 687 14.88 -26.73 -15.70
N LEU A 688 13.85 -25.98 -15.28
CA LEU A 688 13.39 -25.87 -13.90
C LEU A 688 12.39 -26.99 -13.55
N GLU A 689 12.46 -27.49 -12.32
CA GLU A 689 11.38 -28.27 -11.70
C GLU A 689 10.53 -27.35 -10.82
N ILE A 690 9.21 -27.38 -10.97
CA ILE A 690 8.28 -26.50 -10.22
C ILE A 690 7.55 -27.31 -9.13
N TYR A 691 7.58 -26.80 -7.90
CA TYR A 691 7.02 -27.42 -6.70
C TYR A 691 5.78 -26.69 -6.18
N GLU A 692 4.87 -27.43 -5.54
CA GLU A 692 3.78 -26.84 -4.74
C GLU A 692 4.38 -26.29 -3.43
N PRO A 693 3.79 -25.23 -2.82
CA PRO A 693 4.24 -24.64 -1.56
C PRO A 693 4.46 -25.68 -0.45
N THR A 694 3.62 -26.71 -0.45
CA THR A 694 3.56 -27.78 0.55
C THR A 694 4.43 -28.99 0.23
N THR A 695 5.28 -28.89 -0.80
CA THR A 695 6.30 -29.89 -1.12
C THR A 695 7.39 -29.81 -0.05
N HIS A 696 7.45 -30.79 0.85
CA HIS A 696 8.51 -30.81 1.87
C HIS A 696 9.86 -31.12 1.18
N PRO A 697 10.89 -30.28 1.34
CA PRO A 697 12.21 -30.48 0.72
C PRO A 697 13.02 -31.59 1.43
N ILE A 698 12.49 -32.81 1.55
CA ILE A 698 13.26 -33.97 2.05
C ILE A 698 14.15 -34.49 0.91
N SER A 699 15.26 -33.75 0.72
CA SER A 699 16.29 -33.88 -0.31
C SER A 699 15.83 -33.63 -1.76
N PHE A 700 16.68 -32.91 -2.51
CA PHE A 700 16.62 -32.81 -3.97
C PHE A 700 17.10 -34.10 -4.69
N ILE A 701 17.07 -35.25 -4.00
CA ILE A 701 17.65 -36.54 -4.43
C ILE A 701 16.74 -37.74 -4.03
N SER A 702 15.55 -37.50 -3.47
CA SER A 702 14.61 -38.57 -3.10
C SER A 702 13.61 -38.87 -4.22
N GLU A 703 13.59 -40.13 -4.68
CA GLU A 703 12.64 -40.61 -5.69
C GLU A 703 11.19 -40.72 -5.16
N ASN A 704 10.96 -40.53 -3.85
CA ASN A 704 9.67 -40.80 -3.21
C ASN A 704 8.73 -39.57 -3.12
N LYS A 705 7.94 -39.38 -4.19
CA LYS A 705 6.57 -38.82 -4.16
C LYS A 705 6.39 -37.37 -3.69
N ASN A 706 7.30 -36.47 -4.05
CA ASN A 706 6.92 -35.06 -4.17
C ASN A 706 5.84 -34.90 -5.26
N LYS A 707 4.74 -34.20 -4.95
CA LYS A 707 3.65 -33.94 -5.92
C LYS A 707 4.00 -32.78 -6.83
N PHE A 708 4.76 -33.08 -7.88
CA PHE A 708 5.09 -32.15 -8.96
C PHE A 708 3.82 -31.52 -9.57
N ILE A 709 3.88 -30.23 -9.90
CA ILE A 709 2.98 -29.66 -10.90
C ILE A 709 3.55 -30.02 -12.27
N ASP A 710 2.79 -30.74 -13.09
CA ASP A 710 3.01 -30.99 -14.53
C ASP A 710 4.48 -30.96 -14.98
N SER A 711 5.10 -32.14 -15.03
CA SER A 711 6.53 -32.36 -15.35
C SER A 711 6.97 -31.87 -16.75
N GLU A 712 6.03 -31.41 -17.57
CA GLU A 712 6.30 -30.71 -18.84
C GLU A 712 6.59 -29.20 -18.64
N ILE A 713 6.16 -28.57 -17.55
CA ILE A 713 6.54 -27.18 -17.20
C ILE A 713 8.02 -27.17 -16.86
N ARG A 714 8.82 -26.41 -17.62
CA ARG A 714 10.28 -26.35 -17.41
C ARG A 714 10.88 -24.95 -17.51
N SER A 715 10.08 -23.90 -17.68
CA SER A 715 10.59 -22.53 -17.80
C SER A 715 9.83 -21.52 -16.95
N PHE A 716 10.50 -20.40 -16.68
CA PHE A 716 10.03 -19.24 -15.95
C PHE A 716 10.55 -17.97 -16.63
N TYR A 717 9.68 -16.99 -16.85
CA TYR A 717 10.08 -15.60 -17.05
C TYR A 717 9.13 -14.63 -16.36
N THR A 718 9.65 -13.49 -15.91
CA THR A 718 8.84 -12.39 -15.38
C THR A 718 8.33 -11.57 -16.57
N GLN A 719 7.03 -11.35 -16.62
CA GLN A 719 6.39 -10.40 -17.53
C GLN A 719 5.82 -9.24 -16.71
N LEU A 720 6.29 -8.03 -17.00
CA LEU A 720 5.78 -6.77 -16.47
C LEU A 720 4.92 -6.10 -17.56
N ASN A 721 3.66 -5.85 -17.26
CA ASN A 721 2.71 -5.15 -18.12
C ASN A 721 2.61 -3.70 -17.65
N ASN A 722 2.95 -2.75 -18.53
CA ASN A 722 2.88 -1.32 -18.26
C ASN A 722 2.00 -0.60 -19.29
N LYS A 723 1.59 0.62 -18.94
CA LYS A 723 0.97 1.59 -19.85
C LYS A 723 1.91 2.77 -20.03
N LEU A 724 2.39 2.95 -21.25
CA LEU A 724 3.21 4.09 -21.65
C LEU A 724 2.32 5.19 -22.22
N ILE A 725 2.20 6.29 -21.50
CA ILE A 725 1.54 7.51 -21.98
C ILE A 725 2.58 8.42 -22.62
N THR A 726 2.25 9.03 -23.75
CA THR A 726 2.98 10.17 -24.32
C THR A 726 2.03 11.37 -24.41
N ALA A 727 2.33 12.44 -23.69
CA ALA A 727 1.60 13.71 -23.77
C ALA A 727 1.90 14.43 -25.09
N LYS A 728 1.04 15.37 -25.49
CA LYS A 728 1.16 16.15 -26.73
C LYS A 728 2.41 17.05 -26.82
N ASP A 729 3.09 17.32 -25.71
CA ASP A 729 4.38 18.01 -25.67
C ASP A 729 5.60 17.07 -25.83
N GLY A 730 5.34 15.77 -25.95
CA GLY A 730 6.35 14.71 -26.08
C GLY A 730 6.75 14.07 -24.75
N THR A 731 6.34 14.61 -23.60
CA THR A 731 6.63 14.05 -22.27
C THR A 731 6.02 12.66 -22.13
N ARG A 732 6.74 11.74 -21.45
CA ARG A 732 6.31 10.35 -21.28
C ARG A 732 6.26 9.94 -19.81
N PHE A 733 5.24 9.15 -19.50
CA PHE A 733 4.94 8.62 -18.17
C PHE A 733 4.64 7.12 -18.26
N VAL A 734 5.01 6.37 -17.23
CA VAL A 734 4.79 4.91 -17.15
C VAL A 734 3.97 4.55 -15.92
N TYR A 735 2.89 3.80 -16.14
CA TYR A 735 2.08 3.22 -15.06
C TYR A 735 2.19 1.71 -15.12
N PHE A 736 2.49 1.08 -13.98
CA PHE A 736 2.54 -0.37 -13.85
C PHE A 736 1.10 -0.91 -13.78
N ASP A 737 0.73 -1.87 -14.63
CA ASP A 737 -0.63 -2.43 -14.69
C ASP A 737 -0.73 -3.81 -14.02
N SER A 738 0.31 -4.63 -14.16
CA SER A 738 0.45 -5.92 -13.49
C SER A 738 1.84 -6.53 -13.74
N ALA A 739 2.30 -7.44 -12.89
CA ALA A 739 3.45 -8.30 -13.20
C ALA A 739 3.22 -9.75 -12.77
N GLU A 740 3.72 -10.71 -13.54
CA GLU A 740 3.48 -12.12 -13.31
C GLU A 740 4.62 -13.04 -13.75
N ALA A 741 4.79 -14.17 -13.06
CA ALA A 741 5.64 -15.27 -13.48
C ALA A 741 4.96 -16.12 -14.55
N LYS A 742 5.37 -15.97 -15.80
CA LYS A 742 4.98 -16.86 -16.91
C LYS A 742 5.76 -18.17 -16.82
N ARG A 743 5.05 -19.26 -16.50
CA ARG A 743 5.60 -20.63 -16.43
C ARG A 743 5.06 -21.47 -17.59
N GLN A 744 5.93 -22.08 -18.39
CA GLN A 744 5.57 -22.69 -19.68
C GLN A 744 6.18 -24.08 -19.90
N LYS A 745 5.61 -24.82 -20.84
CA LYS A 745 6.14 -26.11 -21.31
C LYS A 745 7.36 -25.89 -22.21
N GLY A 746 8.46 -26.60 -21.96
CA GLY A 746 9.73 -26.38 -22.65
C GLY A 746 10.38 -25.02 -22.35
N CYS A 747 11.35 -24.60 -23.17
CA CYS A 747 12.13 -23.36 -23.01
C CYS A 747 11.82 -22.35 -24.15
N PRO A 748 11.07 -21.26 -23.89
CA PRO A 748 10.67 -20.31 -24.93
C PRO A 748 11.80 -19.33 -25.27
N LYS A 749 11.90 -18.93 -26.55
CA LYS A 749 12.87 -17.92 -27.02
C LYS A 749 12.44 -16.48 -26.68
N VAL A 750 12.23 -16.21 -25.39
CA VAL A 750 11.97 -14.86 -24.88
C VAL A 750 13.30 -14.17 -24.61
N GLY A 751 13.57 -13.08 -25.34
CA GLY A 751 14.69 -12.18 -25.09
C GLY A 751 14.38 -11.20 -23.96
N LEU A 752 15.42 -10.63 -23.35
CA LEU A 752 15.26 -9.47 -22.47
C LEU A 752 14.87 -8.26 -23.33
N THR A 753 13.65 -7.73 -23.13
CA THR A 753 13.20 -6.51 -23.80
C THR A 753 13.87 -5.31 -23.15
N LEU A 754 15.04 -4.92 -23.66
CA LEU A 754 15.80 -3.78 -23.18
C LEU A 754 15.03 -2.47 -23.43
N PHE A 755 14.46 -1.91 -22.37
CA PHE A 755 13.76 -0.63 -22.40
C PHE A 755 14.29 0.26 -21.27
N SER A 756 14.84 1.43 -21.62
CA SER A 756 15.48 2.32 -20.64
C SER A 756 14.46 3.30 -20.06
N PHE A 757 14.08 3.09 -18.81
CA PHE A 757 13.21 3.99 -18.05
C PHE A 757 13.90 5.29 -17.62
N ASN A 758 15.22 5.42 -17.81
CA ASN A 758 16.01 6.58 -17.38
C ASN A 758 15.65 7.90 -18.08
N ASN A 759 14.90 7.84 -19.18
CA ASN A 759 14.39 9.00 -19.93
C ASN A 759 12.86 9.17 -19.80
N LEU A 760 12.25 8.57 -18.77
CA LEU A 760 10.80 8.56 -18.53
C LEU A 760 10.50 8.97 -17.08
N ASN A 761 9.54 9.89 -16.93
CA ASN A 761 9.00 10.29 -15.62
C ASN A 761 8.17 9.14 -15.05
#